data_AF-A0A7X1B2J1-F1
#
_entry.id   AF-A0A7X1B2J1-F1
#
_cell.length_a   1.000
_cell.length_b   1.000
_cell.length_c   1.000
_cell.angle_alpha   90.00
_cell.angle_beta   90.00
_cell.angle_gamma   90.00
#
_symmetry.space_group_name_H-M   'P 1'
#
loop_
_entity.id
_entity.type
_entity.pdbx_description
1 polymer ?
#
loop_
_entity_poly.entity_id
_entity_poly.type
_entity_poly.pdbx_seq_one_letter_code
_entity_poly.pdbx_strand_id
1 'polypeptide(L)'
;MTSDNEPKSLLWPSLYLCIWLLLGLLHAGKSIIFSGGQEFPGDLGDGRLNNLQLEHVYQSIAGEASFKSPSQFYPVEGTISHSDIHLGTVGFYAIARMLGASVEGAFQIWCLTIVALNLLSSAYLLRVLKLPWLFIGPLAFAMGSPSILVHFIGQHIQVSPVFPFIFALAIVACLSASPSWLKWIQLAGCLAWLHLCSPYLGFFGTLGIAPFCLVPFFGDRSPSTVSLKGLSWLSLIASLAAILLCFYMYWLYFAEAQSGTRSWSEVQALSPTPTDWLLPAKGQWLYSWLYHTTAPVNRSEFALFSGFIPWIGILAAVATLWIPTDKKRIKTIAIVSALSAFGLILLFTRFGNSGLYLWLAEHLESLRTFRAPNRSILIIHILQLSALAAVISVLIQQVHRKPLRWILLSVILFSCLESLTLFQNSFPKEIAVARREAIIEQWTQAGDRPVLALAPGPTNQFLPNVHLDAWAAALETGRATINGYSGRVPNGYLNFIQAPTEDNLQKLIAHRDLRPADISVVNNWGQAEASLNIVHFDRRPIPNLANFQVQPSGWDLAYEVQSYEIDGKRFYMFHPPAHLDFPVPDSSQRFQCDIAMLEGAYSKGGNTDGVGITWTLIIGGEEQLLDSQHLNPRDVPGDRGPQTVSLPLPAASGRTLRLTVDKGPKNSSYDWAVFSELRFE
;
A
#
# COMPACT_ATOMS: atom_id res chain seq x y z
N MET A 1 28.02 58.95 12.22
CA MET A 1 28.05 58.06 13.40
C MET A 1 27.06 56.94 13.15
N THR A 2 27.57 55.81 12.71
CA THR A 2 26.85 54.63 12.22
C THR A 2 27.06 53.50 13.22
N SER A 3 26.05 53.20 14.02
CA SER A 3 25.99 51.99 14.85
C SER A 3 24.73 51.23 14.47
N ASP A 4 24.84 50.33 13.50
CA ASP A 4 23.84 49.29 13.22
C ASP A 4 24.57 48.08 12.61
N ASN A 5 25.45 47.49 13.42
CA ASN A 5 26.04 46.17 13.19
C ASN A 5 25.82 45.35 14.47
N GLU A 6 24.57 45.22 14.92
CA GLU A 6 24.21 44.07 15.75
C GLU A 6 23.99 42.87 14.81
N PRO A 7 24.71 41.76 14.98
CA PRO A 7 24.36 40.52 14.31
C PRO A 7 23.00 40.09 14.84
N LYS A 8 21.92 40.34 14.07
CA LYS A 8 20.59 39.76 14.36
C LYS A 8 20.79 38.28 14.60
N SER A 9 20.64 37.83 15.85
CA SER A 9 21.03 36.49 16.26
C SER A 9 20.18 35.46 15.51
N LEU A 10 20.76 34.87 14.45
CA LEU A 10 20.21 33.77 13.65
C LEU A 10 19.92 32.51 14.49
N LEU A 11 20.29 32.53 15.77
CA LEU A 11 20.11 31.46 16.75
C LEU A 11 18.63 31.15 16.98
N TRP A 12 17.79 32.16 17.25
CA TRP A 12 16.38 31.93 17.62
C TRP A 12 15.53 31.34 16.48
N PRO A 13 15.57 31.88 15.24
CA PRO A 13 14.83 31.28 14.11
C PRO A 13 15.30 29.85 13.78
N SER A 14 16.59 29.57 13.92
CA SER A 14 17.16 28.24 13.68
C SER A 14 16.70 27.24 14.75
N LEU A 15 16.81 27.61 16.03
CA LEU A 15 16.35 26.78 17.15
C LEU A 15 14.85 26.48 17.05
N TYR A 16 14.04 27.49 16.74
CA TYR A 16 12.61 27.33 16.52
C TYR A 16 12.30 26.32 15.42
N LEU A 17 12.97 26.43 14.28
CA LEU A 17 12.80 25.47 13.18
C LEU A 17 13.25 24.07 13.60
N CYS A 18 14.39 23.93 14.27
CA CYS A 18 14.89 22.64 14.77
C CYS A 18 13.88 21.95 15.70
N ILE A 19 13.21 22.70 16.59
CA ILE A 19 12.16 22.15 17.46
C ILE A 19 11.03 21.56 16.63
N TRP A 20 10.51 22.27 15.62
CA TRP A 20 9.43 21.75 14.77
C TRP A 20 9.85 20.54 13.93
N LEU A 21 11.07 20.54 13.40
CA LEU A 21 11.61 19.39 12.67
C LEU A 21 11.74 18.18 13.61
N LEU A 22 12.19 18.39 14.85
CA LEU A 22 12.25 17.33 15.86
C LEU A 22 10.86 16.81 16.21
N LEU A 23 9.88 17.69 16.44
CA LEU A 23 8.49 17.28 16.69
C LEU A 23 7.92 16.46 15.52
N GLY A 24 8.21 16.85 14.28
CA GLY A 24 7.79 16.12 13.08
C GLY A 24 8.42 14.73 13.01
N LEU A 25 9.71 14.62 13.32
CA LEU A 25 10.45 13.37 13.38
C LEU A 25 9.91 12.45 14.48
N LEU A 26 9.66 13.00 15.67
CA LEU A 26 9.04 12.29 16.79
C LEU A 26 7.65 11.78 16.45
N HIS A 27 6.84 12.56 15.74
CA HIS A 27 5.47 12.18 15.38
C HIS A 27 5.42 11.06 14.33
N ALA A 28 6.16 11.19 13.21
CA ALA A 28 6.14 10.18 12.15
C ALA A 28 7.01 8.95 12.44
N GLY A 29 8.06 9.11 13.24
CA GLY A 29 8.93 8.03 13.71
C GLY A 29 8.54 7.46 15.08
N LYS A 30 7.33 7.75 15.56
CA LYS A 30 6.93 7.47 16.96
C LYS A 30 7.06 6.00 17.37
N SER A 31 6.72 5.07 16.49
CA SER A 31 6.88 3.63 16.75
C SER A 31 8.33 3.27 17.08
N ILE A 32 9.29 3.79 16.31
CA ILE A 32 10.72 3.55 16.51
C ILE A 32 11.20 4.26 17.78
N ILE A 33 10.90 5.56 17.91
CA ILE A 33 11.51 6.39 18.94
C ILE A 33 10.95 6.08 20.34
N PHE A 34 9.63 5.94 20.48
CA PHE A 34 9.02 5.71 21.79
C PHE A 34 9.07 4.25 22.25
N SER A 35 9.29 3.29 21.34
CA SER A 35 9.62 1.92 21.73
C SER A 35 11.10 1.73 22.10
N GLY A 36 11.94 2.78 21.98
CA GLY A 36 13.39 2.66 22.18
C GLY A 36 14.08 1.80 21.12
N GLY A 37 13.52 1.75 19.90
CA GLY A 37 14.04 0.95 18.78
C GLY A 37 13.57 -0.50 18.77
N GLN A 38 12.58 -0.88 19.59
CA GLN A 38 12.07 -2.25 19.64
C GLN A 38 11.01 -2.57 18.58
N GLU A 39 10.43 -1.55 17.93
CA GLU A 39 9.41 -1.73 16.90
C GLU A 39 9.82 -1.14 15.54
N PHE A 40 9.30 -1.73 14.46
CA PHE A 40 9.28 -1.11 13.13
C PHE A 40 7.89 -0.58 12.81
N PRO A 41 7.81 0.53 12.06
CA PRO A 41 6.55 0.90 11.41
C PRO A 41 6.14 -0.16 10.39
N GLY A 42 4.85 -0.47 10.34
CA GLY A 42 4.29 -1.45 9.41
C GLY A 42 3.71 -2.68 10.10
N ASP A 43 3.54 -3.74 9.32
CA ASP A 43 3.15 -5.08 9.76
C ASP A 43 4.18 -6.13 9.28
N LEU A 44 3.96 -7.39 9.68
CA LEU A 44 4.79 -8.53 9.26
C LEU A 44 4.63 -8.88 7.76
N GLY A 45 3.72 -8.23 7.05
CA GLY A 45 3.46 -8.40 5.62
C GLY A 45 4.20 -7.34 4.80
N ASP A 46 3.47 -6.30 4.36
CA ASP A 46 3.99 -5.26 3.47
C ASP A 46 5.17 -4.50 4.10
N GLY A 47 5.12 -4.20 5.40
CA GLY A 47 6.22 -3.53 6.10
C GLY A 47 7.52 -4.33 6.03
N ARG A 48 7.43 -5.64 6.32
CA ARG A 48 8.57 -6.56 6.27
C ARG A 48 9.04 -6.84 4.84
N LEU A 49 8.14 -6.95 3.86
CA LEU A 49 8.48 -7.07 2.45
C LEU A 49 9.43 -5.94 2.02
N ASN A 50 9.11 -4.70 2.38
CA ASN A 50 9.96 -3.54 2.06
C ASN A 50 11.34 -3.63 2.73
N ASN A 51 11.42 -4.12 3.97
CA ASN A 51 12.70 -4.35 4.65
C ASN A 51 13.56 -5.40 3.92
N LEU A 52 12.98 -6.57 3.61
CA LEU A 52 13.70 -7.65 2.91
C LEU A 52 14.13 -7.23 1.49
N GLN A 53 13.31 -6.39 0.84
CA GLN A 53 13.62 -5.84 -0.48
C GLN A 53 14.82 -4.87 -0.43
N LEU A 54 14.93 -4.03 0.60
CA LEU A 54 16.09 -3.17 0.83
C LEU A 54 17.35 -4.00 1.13
N GLU A 55 17.23 -5.04 1.96
CA GLU A 55 18.35 -5.95 2.26
C GLU A 55 18.82 -6.70 1.01
N HIS A 56 17.90 -7.21 0.19
CA HIS A 56 18.24 -7.87 -1.08
C HIS A 56 19.04 -6.95 -2.01
N VAL A 57 18.61 -5.70 -2.17
CA VAL A 57 19.33 -4.73 -3.02
C VAL A 57 20.68 -4.36 -2.40
N TYR A 58 20.77 -4.25 -1.07
CA TYR A 58 22.05 -4.06 -0.38
C TYR A 58 23.03 -5.22 -0.62
N GLN A 59 22.60 -6.47 -0.38
CA GLN A 59 23.40 -7.68 -0.62
C GLN A 59 23.81 -7.78 -2.10
N SER A 60 22.93 -7.38 -3.02
CA SER A 60 23.26 -7.32 -4.45
C SER A 60 24.35 -6.28 -4.77
N ILE A 61 24.32 -5.11 -4.13
CA ILE A 61 25.38 -4.08 -4.26
C ILE A 61 26.69 -4.57 -3.64
N ALA A 62 26.63 -5.34 -2.55
CA ALA A 62 27.78 -5.96 -1.91
C ALA A 62 28.38 -7.12 -2.73
N GLY A 63 27.68 -7.58 -3.78
CA GLY A 63 28.11 -8.70 -4.62
C GLY A 63 27.76 -10.07 -4.04
N GLU A 64 26.89 -10.12 -3.04
CA GLU A 64 26.47 -11.34 -2.33
C GLU A 64 25.22 -11.99 -2.95
N ALA A 65 24.43 -11.21 -3.71
CA ALA A 65 23.18 -11.67 -4.31
C ALA A 65 23.01 -11.18 -5.76
N SER A 66 22.15 -11.87 -6.52
CA SER A 66 21.75 -11.42 -7.86
C SER A 66 20.78 -10.25 -7.78
N PHE A 67 21.12 -9.13 -8.41
CA PHE A 67 20.25 -7.95 -8.42
C PHE A 67 18.85 -8.24 -9.00
N LYS A 68 18.78 -8.99 -10.11
CA LYS A 68 17.53 -9.19 -10.88
C LYS A 68 16.58 -10.22 -10.27
N SER A 69 17.09 -11.11 -9.43
CA SER A 69 16.35 -12.27 -8.96
C SER A 69 16.55 -12.39 -7.45
N PRO A 70 15.69 -11.74 -6.63
CA PRO A 70 15.54 -12.05 -5.22
C PRO A 70 15.54 -13.55 -4.95
N SER A 71 16.07 -13.95 -3.78
CA SER A 71 16.13 -15.35 -3.36
C SER A 71 14.76 -16.03 -3.12
N GLN A 72 13.66 -15.34 -3.40
CA GLN A 72 12.29 -15.88 -3.36
C GLN A 72 11.80 -16.30 -4.75
N PHE A 73 10.78 -17.15 -4.79
CA PHE A 73 10.21 -17.74 -6.01
C PHE A 73 11.21 -18.57 -6.83
N TYR A 74 12.22 -19.15 -6.20
CA TYR A 74 13.19 -20.00 -6.90
C TYR A 74 12.49 -21.12 -7.66
N PRO A 75 12.86 -21.40 -8.93
CA PRO A 75 14.01 -20.87 -9.69
C PRO A 75 13.68 -19.73 -10.67
N VAL A 76 12.56 -19.03 -10.49
CA VAL A 76 12.13 -17.98 -11.43
C VAL A 76 13.06 -16.76 -11.33
N GLU A 77 13.64 -16.36 -12.46
CA GLU A 77 14.47 -15.16 -12.57
C GLU A 77 13.66 -13.89 -12.85
N GLY A 78 14.27 -12.71 -12.66
CA GLY A 78 13.66 -11.42 -13.01
C GLY A 78 12.60 -10.92 -12.02
N THR A 79 12.39 -11.63 -10.92
CA THR A 79 11.33 -11.38 -9.93
C THR A 79 11.51 -10.08 -9.15
N ILE A 80 12.65 -9.38 -9.27
CA ILE A 80 12.84 -8.03 -8.69
C ILE A 80 11.77 -7.05 -9.15
N SER A 81 11.28 -7.23 -10.39
CA SER A 81 10.29 -6.38 -11.03
C SER A 81 8.85 -6.62 -10.52
N HIS A 82 8.64 -7.60 -9.64
CA HIS A 82 7.32 -7.90 -9.10
C HIS A 82 6.91 -6.99 -7.92
N SER A 83 7.85 -6.18 -7.41
CA SER A 83 7.67 -5.27 -6.26
C SER A 83 8.41 -3.94 -6.46
N ASP A 84 8.25 -3.01 -5.50
CA ASP A 84 8.99 -1.75 -5.44
C ASP A 84 10.48 -2.00 -5.11
N ILE A 85 11.42 -1.47 -5.90
CA ILE A 85 12.87 -1.80 -5.77
C ILE A 85 13.62 -0.87 -4.80
N HIS A 86 13.04 0.29 -4.43
CA HIS A 86 13.64 1.29 -3.53
C HIS A 86 15.00 1.86 -3.97
N LEU A 87 15.34 1.82 -5.26
CA LEU A 87 16.62 2.30 -5.78
C LEU A 87 16.93 3.76 -5.39
N GLY A 88 15.90 4.60 -5.24
CA GLY A 88 16.04 6.00 -4.86
C GLY A 88 16.40 6.23 -3.40
N THR A 89 16.23 5.24 -2.52
CA THR A 89 16.43 5.40 -1.06
C THR A 89 17.31 4.31 -0.45
N VAL A 90 17.65 3.24 -1.20
CA VAL A 90 18.47 2.13 -0.70
C VAL A 90 19.83 2.58 -0.18
N GLY A 91 20.40 3.68 -0.71
CA GLY A 91 21.66 4.24 -0.21
C GLY A 91 21.62 4.56 1.29
N PHE A 92 20.48 5.05 1.82
CA PHE A 92 20.35 5.35 3.26
C PHE A 92 20.34 4.08 4.11
N TYR A 93 19.70 3.02 3.61
CA TYR A 93 19.70 1.70 4.24
C TYR A 93 21.10 1.06 4.20
N ALA A 94 21.74 1.05 3.02
CA ALA A 94 23.07 0.49 2.81
C ALA A 94 24.13 1.17 3.68
N ILE A 95 24.08 2.49 3.85
CA ILE A 95 24.99 3.21 4.77
C ILE A 95 24.83 2.70 6.19
N ALA A 96 23.59 2.53 6.67
CA ALA A 96 23.36 1.99 8.01
C ALA A 96 23.88 0.56 8.17
N ARG A 97 23.67 -0.31 7.16
CA ARG A 97 24.21 -1.68 7.15
C ARG A 97 25.74 -1.70 7.16
N MET A 98 26.39 -0.88 6.34
CA MET A 98 27.86 -0.74 6.31
C MET A 98 28.45 -0.24 7.65
N LEU A 99 27.68 0.54 8.40
CA LEU A 99 28.06 1.00 9.75
C LEU A 99 27.78 -0.04 10.85
N GLY A 100 27.34 -1.25 10.48
CA GLY A 100 27.14 -2.37 11.41
C GLY A 100 25.74 -2.45 12.01
N ALA A 101 24.75 -1.67 11.52
CA ALA A 101 23.38 -1.86 11.96
C ALA A 101 22.83 -3.21 11.47
N SER A 102 22.02 -3.91 12.29
CA SER A 102 21.31 -5.12 11.83
C SER A 102 20.34 -4.79 10.69
N VAL A 103 19.88 -5.80 9.94
CA VAL A 103 18.87 -5.67 8.87
C VAL A 103 17.71 -4.76 9.29
N GLU A 104 17.20 -5.03 10.48
CA GLU A 104 16.15 -4.28 11.13
C GLU A 104 16.54 -2.85 11.57
N GLY A 105 17.71 -2.70 12.19
CA GLY A 105 18.18 -1.40 12.65
C GLY A 105 18.43 -0.45 11.47
N ALA A 106 18.95 -0.98 10.37
CA ALA A 106 19.10 -0.24 9.12
C ALA A 106 17.75 0.19 8.53
N PHE A 107 16.71 -0.64 8.65
CA PHE A 107 15.36 -0.26 8.23
C PHE A 107 14.78 0.89 9.06
N GLN A 108 15.00 0.89 10.38
CA GLN A 108 14.61 2.01 11.25
C GLN A 108 15.33 3.30 10.88
N ILE A 109 16.66 3.22 10.67
CA ILE A 109 17.47 4.38 10.27
C ILE A 109 17.01 4.91 8.91
N TRP A 110 16.74 4.02 7.95
CA TRP A 110 16.20 4.38 6.64
C TRP A 110 14.86 5.12 6.77
N CYS A 111 13.93 4.60 7.56
CA CYS A 111 12.63 5.24 7.80
C CYS A 111 12.79 6.64 8.42
N LEU A 112 13.58 6.77 9.48
CA LEU A 112 13.83 8.06 10.15
C LEU A 112 14.52 9.06 9.21
N THR A 113 15.41 8.57 8.34
CA THR A 113 16.09 9.39 7.33
C THR A 113 15.09 9.93 6.31
N ILE A 114 14.17 9.10 5.81
CA ILE A 114 13.11 9.55 4.89
C ILE A 114 12.23 10.62 5.55
N VAL A 115 11.80 10.41 6.79
CA VAL A 115 11.00 11.40 7.54
C VAL A 115 11.78 12.72 7.69
N ALA A 116 13.06 12.65 8.06
CA ALA A 116 13.90 13.84 8.17
C ALA A 116 14.03 14.58 6.82
N LEU A 117 14.21 13.86 5.71
CA LEU A 117 14.29 14.45 4.37
C LEU A 117 12.97 15.08 3.93
N ASN A 118 11.81 14.48 4.25
CA ASN A 118 10.50 15.07 3.99
C ASN A 118 10.33 16.40 4.75
N LEU A 119 10.74 16.45 6.02
CA LEU A 119 10.66 17.66 6.84
C LEU A 119 11.63 18.75 6.36
N LEU A 120 12.88 18.38 6.05
CA LEU A 120 13.90 19.32 5.56
C LEU A 120 13.56 19.89 4.19
N SER A 121 13.09 19.05 3.25
CA SER A 121 12.62 19.49 1.94
C SER A 121 11.39 20.38 2.05
N SER A 122 10.45 20.09 2.97
CA SER A 122 9.30 20.95 3.27
C SER A 122 9.75 22.33 3.74
N ALA A 123 10.64 22.40 4.73
CA ALA A 123 11.19 23.66 5.22
C ALA A 123 11.92 24.44 4.10
N TYR A 124 12.63 23.73 3.21
CA TYR A 124 13.29 24.34 2.05
C TYR A 124 12.29 24.95 1.07
N LEU A 125 11.22 24.22 0.68
CA LEU A 125 10.16 24.74 -0.19
C LEU A 125 9.51 26.00 0.41
N LEU A 126 9.19 25.98 1.71
CA LEU A 126 8.57 27.12 2.39
C LEU A 126 9.47 28.36 2.39
N ARG A 127 10.80 28.19 2.48
CA ARG A 127 11.78 29.28 2.28
C ARG A 127 11.76 29.81 0.84
N VAL A 128 11.66 28.93 -0.16
CA VAL A 128 11.56 29.30 -1.59
C VAL A 128 10.28 30.10 -1.86
N LEU A 129 9.18 29.77 -1.17
CA LEU A 129 7.92 30.51 -1.19
C LEU A 129 7.97 31.84 -0.40
N LYS A 130 9.12 32.19 0.19
CA LYS A 130 9.35 33.44 0.93
C LYS A 130 8.42 33.62 2.15
N LEU A 131 8.07 32.52 2.83
CA LEU A 131 7.35 32.59 4.10
C LEU A 131 8.24 33.17 5.21
N PRO A 132 7.68 33.97 6.15
CA PRO A 132 8.40 34.37 7.34
C PRO A 132 8.75 33.17 8.23
N TRP A 133 9.90 33.22 8.90
CA TRP A 133 10.47 32.10 9.65
C TRP A 133 9.52 31.48 10.70
N LEU A 134 8.66 32.30 11.31
CA LEU A 134 7.68 31.85 12.32
C LEU A 134 6.65 30.85 11.77
N PHE A 135 6.40 30.86 10.46
CA PHE A 135 5.44 29.95 9.82
C PHE A 135 6.08 28.69 9.25
N ILE A 136 7.41 28.70 9.05
CA ILE A 136 8.12 27.63 8.36
C ILE A 136 8.10 26.34 9.17
N GLY A 137 8.40 26.40 10.48
CA GLY A 137 8.44 25.22 11.35
C GLY A 137 7.11 24.47 11.39
N PRO A 138 6.01 25.11 11.81
CA PRO A 138 4.68 24.50 11.86
C PRO A 138 4.22 23.95 10.49
N LEU A 139 4.36 24.71 9.40
CA LEU A 139 3.96 24.21 8.07
C LEU A 139 4.86 23.08 7.57
N ALA A 140 6.15 23.07 7.92
CA ALA A 140 7.03 21.94 7.60
C ALA A 140 6.59 20.67 8.34
N PHE A 141 6.15 20.80 9.60
CA PHE A 141 5.53 19.71 10.35
C PHE A 141 4.26 19.19 9.65
N ALA A 142 3.31 20.07 9.33
CA ALA A 142 2.06 19.69 8.68
C ALA A 142 2.26 19.05 7.29
N MET A 143 3.31 19.43 6.57
CA MET A 143 3.63 18.91 5.24
C MET A 143 4.45 17.61 5.30
N GLY A 144 5.45 17.52 6.19
CA GLY A 144 6.40 16.40 6.25
C GLY A 144 6.07 15.31 7.27
N SER A 145 5.09 15.54 8.15
CA SER A 145 4.63 14.56 9.16
C SER A 145 3.09 14.55 9.35
N PRO A 146 2.27 14.61 8.27
CA PRO A 146 0.82 14.56 8.42
C PRO A 146 0.31 13.17 8.86
N SER A 147 -0.86 13.15 9.48
CA SER A 147 -1.55 11.92 9.92
C SER A 147 -1.67 10.87 8.82
N ILE A 148 -1.97 11.30 7.58
CA ILE A 148 -2.02 10.44 6.40
C ILE A 148 -0.65 9.78 6.15
N LEU A 149 0.45 10.53 6.17
CA LEU A 149 1.79 9.96 5.97
C LEU A 149 2.12 8.97 7.09
N VAL A 150 1.77 9.27 8.34
CA VAL A 150 1.99 8.34 9.47
C VAL A 150 1.20 7.04 9.28
N HIS A 151 -0.03 7.12 8.78
CA HIS A 151 -0.85 5.95 8.41
C HIS A 151 -0.19 5.14 7.29
N PHE A 152 0.22 5.79 6.19
CA PHE A 152 0.87 5.10 5.07
C PHE A 152 2.25 4.53 5.46
N ILE A 153 3.01 5.16 6.35
CA ILE A 153 4.23 4.56 6.91
C ILE A 153 3.92 3.23 7.62
N GLY A 154 2.76 3.13 8.28
CA GLY A 154 2.32 1.91 8.97
C GLY A 154 1.68 0.85 8.08
N GLN A 155 1.48 1.08 6.79
CA GLN A 155 0.74 0.16 5.89
C GLN A 155 1.43 -0.03 4.54
N HIS A 156 1.92 1.05 3.93
CA HIS A 156 2.57 1.08 2.62
C HIS A 156 3.79 2.01 2.65
N ILE A 157 4.80 1.64 3.44
CA ILE A 157 5.96 2.50 3.71
C ILE A 157 6.73 2.92 2.45
N GLN A 158 6.62 2.19 1.34
CA GLN A 158 7.22 2.55 0.05
C GLN A 158 6.78 3.92 -0.50
N VAL A 159 5.59 4.40 -0.13
CA VAL A 159 5.10 5.72 -0.58
C VAL A 159 5.47 6.85 0.38
N SER A 160 6.28 6.59 1.40
CA SER A 160 6.76 7.62 2.33
C SER A 160 7.82 8.61 1.77
N PRO A 161 8.68 8.28 0.79
CA PRO A 161 9.70 9.20 0.28
C PRO A 161 9.17 10.31 -0.65
N VAL A 162 8.43 11.27 -0.09
CA VAL A 162 7.84 12.39 -0.85
C VAL A 162 8.78 13.57 -1.07
N PHE A 163 9.95 13.60 -0.41
CA PHE A 163 10.92 14.68 -0.53
C PHE A 163 11.39 14.99 -1.97
N PRO A 164 11.53 14.05 -2.93
CA PRO A 164 11.90 14.40 -4.31
C PRO A 164 10.83 15.26 -5.00
N PHE A 165 9.54 14.99 -4.71
CA PHE A 165 8.43 15.79 -5.21
C PHE A 165 8.45 17.21 -4.63
N ILE A 166 8.76 17.35 -3.33
CA ILE A 166 8.89 18.65 -2.67
C ILE A 166 10.06 19.46 -3.28
N PHE A 167 11.18 18.81 -3.59
CA PHE A 167 12.28 19.45 -4.33
C PHE A 167 11.87 19.84 -5.75
N ALA A 168 11.10 19.01 -6.46
CA ALA A 168 10.56 19.34 -7.78
C ALA A 168 9.72 20.63 -7.73
N LEU A 169 8.83 20.78 -6.74
CA LEU A 169 8.05 22.00 -6.52
C LEU A 169 8.95 23.22 -6.25
N ALA A 170 10.01 23.05 -5.47
CA ALA A 170 10.97 24.13 -5.20
C ALA A 170 11.75 24.55 -6.47
N ILE A 171 12.12 23.58 -7.32
CA ILE A 171 12.77 23.84 -8.61
C ILE A 171 11.82 24.56 -9.56
N VAL A 172 10.56 24.15 -9.66
CA VAL A 172 9.53 24.84 -10.44
C VAL A 172 9.36 26.30 -10.01
N ALA A 173 9.30 26.55 -8.70
CA ALA A 173 9.20 27.90 -8.15
C ALA A 173 10.43 28.75 -8.54
N CYS A 174 11.60 28.13 -8.66
CA CYS A 174 12.84 28.75 -9.14
C CYS A 174 12.90 28.91 -10.66
N LEU A 175 12.38 27.96 -11.46
CA LEU A 175 12.27 28.03 -12.92
C LEU A 175 11.41 29.21 -13.34
N SER A 176 10.31 29.41 -12.61
CA SER A 176 9.39 30.53 -12.82
C SER A 176 10.04 31.90 -12.62
N ALA A 177 11.14 31.96 -11.85
CA ALA A 177 11.89 33.19 -11.60
C ALA A 177 13.01 33.41 -12.62
N SER A 178 13.69 32.34 -13.02
CA SER A 178 14.82 32.37 -13.96
C SER A 178 14.84 31.06 -14.75
N PRO A 179 14.16 31.02 -15.91
CA PRO A 179 14.14 29.84 -16.77
C PRO A 179 15.55 29.47 -17.19
N SER A 180 15.90 28.19 -17.05
CA SER A 180 17.20 27.66 -17.46
C SER A 180 17.03 26.20 -17.82
N TRP A 181 17.64 25.76 -18.92
CA TRP A 181 17.64 24.35 -19.34
C TRP A 181 18.22 23.43 -18.25
N LEU A 182 19.19 23.90 -17.46
CA LEU A 182 19.76 23.15 -16.33
C LEU A 182 18.70 22.82 -15.28
N LYS A 183 17.80 23.77 -14.98
CA LYS A 183 16.73 23.54 -14.00
C LYS A 183 15.65 22.61 -14.54
N TRP A 184 15.44 22.56 -15.84
CA TRP A 184 14.58 21.55 -16.47
C TRP A 184 15.16 20.14 -16.30
N ILE A 185 16.48 19.99 -16.46
CA ILE A 185 17.15 18.71 -16.17
C ILE A 185 17.06 18.37 -14.68
N GLN A 186 17.25 19.35 -13.79
CA GLN A 186 17.09 19.12 -12.35
C GLN A 186 15.66 18.72 -11.98
N LEU A 187 14.65 19.33 -12.61
CA LEU A 187 13.25 18.93 -12.45
C LEU A 187 13.03 17.49 -12.89
N ALA A 188 13.50 17.14 -14.10
CA ALA A 188 13.44 15.77 -14.60
C ALA A 188 14.20 14.79 -13.70
N GLY A 189 15.35 15.19 -13.14
CA GLY A 189 16.12 14.43 -12.17
C GLY A 189 15.37 14.18 -10.86
N CYS A 190 14.69 15.19 -10.31
CA CYS A 190 13.85 15.03 -9.12
C CYS A 190 12.64 14.11 -9.37
N LEU A 191 12.01 14.21 -10.55
CA LEU A 191 10.93 13.29 -10.92
C LEU A 191 11.47 11.87 -11.11
N ALA A 192 12.59 11.70 -11.80
CA ALA A 192 13.24 10.40 -11.95
C ALA A 192 13.63 9.80 -10.59
N TRP A 193 14.13 10.62 -9.66
CA TRP A 193 14.39 10.19 -8.29
C TRP A 193 13.11 9.76 -7.57
N LEU A 194 12.00 10.49 -7.75
CA LEU A 194 10.69 10.10 -7.20
C LEU A 194 10.25 8.71 -7.71
N HIS A 195 10.41 8.46 -9.01
CA HIS A 195 10.13 7.15 -9.61
C HIS A 195 11.03 6.05 -9.05
N LEU A 196 12.31 6.32 -8.83
CA LEU A 196 13.25 5.39 -8.22
C LEU A 196 12.95 5.10 -6.75
N CYS A 197 12.35 6.06 -6.02
CA CYS A 197 11.85 5.82 -4.67
C CYS A 197 10.62 4.92 -4.69
N SER A 198 9.63 5.26 -5.51
CA SER A 198 8.43 4.46 -5.73
C SER A 198 7.80 4.81 -7.08
N PRO A 199 7.55 3.82 -7.97
CA PRO A 199 6.84 4.04 -9.22
C PRO A 199 5.47 4.69 -9.03
N TYR A 200 4.75 4.36 -7.95
CA TYR A 200 3.46 4.98 -7.60
C TYR A 200 3.61 6.48 -7.33
N LEU A 201 4.55 6.86 -6.46
CA LEU A 201 4.82 8.27 -6.20
C LEU A 201 5.28 9.01 -7.45
N GLY A 202 6.14 8.37 -8.26
CA GLY A 202 6.61 8.92 -9.52
C GLY A 202 5.46 9.23 -10.49
N PHE A 203 4.54 8.28 -10.67
CA PHE A 203 3.36 8.45 -11.52
C PHE A 203 2.48 9.61 -11.05
N PHE A 204 2.04 9.61 -9.78
CA PHE A 204 1.17 10.67 -9.26
C PHE A 204 1.87 12.03 -9.17
N GLY A 205 3.14 12.04 -8.77
CA GLY A 205 3.95 13.25 -8.67
C GLY A 205 4.18 13.90 -10.03
N THR A 206 4.44 13.09 -11.08
CA THR A 206 4.57 13.60 -12.45
C THR A 206 3.27 14.23 -12.95
N LEU A 207 2.12 13.60 -12.70
CA LEU A 207 0.81 14.19 -13.00
C LEU A 207 0.58 15.50 -12.21
N GLY A 208 0.97 15.53 -10.94
CA GLY A 208 0.87 16.71 -10.08
C GLY A 208 1.79 17.87 -10.49
N ILE A 209 2.95 17.58 -11.09
CA ILE A 209 3.89 18.59 -11.62
C ILE A 209 3.51 19.06 -13.02
N ALA A 210 2.81 18.27 -13.83
CA ALA A 210 2.54 18.61 -15.23
C ALA A 210 1.95 20.03 -15.45
N PRO A 211 0.96 20.51 -14.67
CA PRO A 211 0.45 21.88 -14.82
C PRO A 211 1.50 22.96 -14.52
N PHE A 212 2.48 22.66 -13.69
CA PHE A 212 3.55 23.59 -13.32
C PHE A 212 4.56 23.83 -14.44
N CYS A 213 4.70 22.92 -15.40
CA CYS A 213 5.58 23.11 -16.56
C CYS A 213 5.17 24.34 -17.39
N LEU A 214 3.92 24.79 -17.26
CA LEU A 214 3.42 25.99 -17.94
C LEU A 214 3.71 27.29 -17.17
N VAL A 215 3.96 27.22 -15.86
CA VAL A 215 4.13 28.41 -14.99
C VAL A 215 5.27 29.33 -15.42
N PRO A 216 6.45 28.84 -15.85
CA PRO A 216 7.55 29.70 -16.30
C PRO A 216 7.20 30.59 -17.51
N PHE A 217 6.15 30.27 -18.27
CA PHE A 217 5.70 31.05 -19.43
C PHE A 217 4.73 32.18 -19.07
N PHE A 218 4.07 32.09 -17.90
CA PHE A 218 3.07 33.06 -17.43
C PHE A 218 3.51 33.85 -16.20
N GLY A 219 4.64 33.48 -15.59
CA GLY A 219 5.16 34.08 -14.37
C GLY A 219 5.94 35.38 -14.59
N ASP A 220 5.87 36.26 -13.60
CA ASP A 220 6.72 37.46 -13.52
C ASP A 220 8.19 37.04 -13.30
N ARG A 221 9.11 37.57 -14.12
CA ARG A 221 10.54 37.22 -14.17
C ARG A 221 11.39 37.93 -13.11
N SER A 222 10.76 38.43 -12.05
CA SER A 222 11.47 39.07 -10.93
C SER A 222 12.51 38.11 -10.33
N PRO A 223 13.77 38.54 -10.18
CA PRO A 223 14.85 37.68 -9.71
C PRO A 223 14.56 37.11 -8.32
N SER A 224 14.74 35.80 -8.15
CA SER A 224 14.70 35.18 -6.82
C SER A 224 16.00 35.50 -6.07
N THR A 225 15.87 35.97 -4.84
CA THR A 225 16.99 36.14 -3.91
C THR A 225 17.57 34.79 -3.44
N VAL A 226 16.79 33.71 -3.55
CA VAL A 226 17.28 32.34 -3.36
C VAL A 226 17.95 31.92 -4.66
N SER A 227 19.28 32.00 -4.67
CA SER A 227 20.12 31.47 -5.72
C SER A 227 20.56 30.07 -5.30
N LEU A 228 20.35 29.06 -6.14
CA LEU A 228 21.02 27.76 -6.06
C LEU A 228 22.52 27.90 -6.43
N LYS A 229 23.23 28.85 -5.79
CA LYS A 229 24.66 29.09 -6.03
C LYS A 229 25.43 28.03 -5.23
N GLY A 230 26.18 27.18 -5.95
CA GLY A 230 27.22 26.33 -5.33
C GLY A 230 27.18 24.82 -5.62
N LEU A 231 26.15 24.29 -6.27
CA LEU A 231 26.00 22.83 -6.51
C LEU A 231 25.53 22.47 -7.93
N SER A 232 25.67 23.38 -8.90
CA SER A 232 25.03 23.21 -10.22
C SER A 232 25.51 21.97 -10.98
N TRP A 233 26.80 21.62 -10.95
CA TRP A 233 27.33 20.48 -11.69
C TRP A 233 27.08 19.14 -10.98
N LEU A 234 27.24 19.08 -9.65
CA LEU A 234 26.93 17.87 -8.87
C LEU A 234 25.44 17.53 -8.93
N SER A 235 24.57 18.53 -8.78
CA SER A 235 23.12 18.33 -8.93
C SER A 235 22.75 17.94 -10.36
N LEU A 236 23.46 18.44 -11.38
CA LEU A 236 23.26 18.01 -12.76
C LEU A 236 23.66 16.55 -12.96
N ILE A 237 24.84 16.13 -12.47
CA ILE A 237 25.29 14.73 -12.54
C ILE A 237 24.31 13.82 -11.80
N ALA A 238 23.89 14.19 -10.59
CA ALA A 238 22.90 13.44 -9.82
C ALA A 238 21.56 13.33 -10.59
N SER A 239 21.13 14.40 -11.26
CA SER A 239 19.91 14.40 -12.07
C SER A 239 20.03 13.47 -13.27
N LEU A 240 21.15 13.51 -14.00
CA LEU A 240 21.41 12.62 -15.14
C LEU A 240 21.50 11.16 -14.69
N ALA A 241 22.17 10.89 -13.58
CA ALA A 241 22.25 9.56 -12.98
C ALA A 241 20.86 9.04 -12.59
N ALA A 242 20.04 9.86 -11.94
CA ALA A 242 18.66 9.51 -11.59
C ALA A 242 17.82 9.20 -12.84
N ILE A 243 17.95 9.99 -13.90
CA ILE A 243 17.24 9.76 -15.18
C ILE A 243 17.67 8.42 -15.79
N LEU A 244 18.97 8.15 -15.89
CA LEU A 244 19.50 6.91 -16.45
C LEU A 244 19.08 5.67 -15.64
N LEU A 245 19.16 5.75 -14.31
CA LEU A 245 18.71 4.68 -13.41
C LEU A 245 17.19 4.46 -13.52
N CYS A 246 16.40 5.52 -13.68
CA CYS A 246 14.96 5.42 -13.87
C CYS A 246 14.63 4.69 -15.18
N PHE A 247 15.33 5.02 -16.27
CA PHE A 247 15.21 4.27 -17.53
C PHE A 247 15.58 2.80 -17.35
N TYR A 248 16.66 2.50 -16.64
CA TYR A 248 17.06 1.13 -16.34
C TYR A 248 15.99 0.38 -15.53
N MET A 249 15.42 1.00 -14.49
CA MET A 249 14.33 0.43 -13.69
C MET A 249 13.11 0.10 -14.55
N TYR A 250 12.68 1.02 -15.42
CA TYR A 250 11.55 0.77 -16.32
C TYR A 250 11.85 -0.26 -17.41
N TRP A 251 13.10 -0.33 -17.88
CA TRP A 251 13.53 -1.41 -18.77
C TRP A 251 13.39 -2.78 -18.11
N LEU A 252 13.74 -2.92 -16.82
CA LEU A 252 13.52 -4.15 -16.06
C LEU A 252 12.02 -4.49 -15.94
N TYR A 253 11.19 -3.51 -15.59
CA TYR A 253 9.74 -3.73 -15.52
C TYR A 253 9.14 -4.13 -16.87
N PHE A 254 9.63 -3.56 -17.97
CA PHE A 254 9.14 -3.88 -19.31
C PHE A 254 9.60 -5.27 -19.78
N ALA A 255 10.85 -5.66 -19.49
CA ALA A 255 11.38 -6.98 -19.86
C ALA A 255 10.56 -8.13 -19.27
N GLU A 256 10.01 -7.93 -18.07
CA GLU A 256 9.24 -8.92 -17.32
C GLU A 256 7.71 -8.76 -17.48
N ALA A 257 7.24 -7.88 -18.36
CA ALA A 257 5.81 -7.54 -18.50
C ALA A 257 4.93 -8.66 -19.09
N GLN A 258 5.46 -9.87 -19.35
CA GLN A 258 4.82 -10.91 -20.19
C GLN A 258 3.54 -11.57 -19.63
N SER A 259 3.19 -11.41 -18.35
CA SER A 259 2.04 -12.09 -17.71
C SER A 259 0.81 -11.20 -17.43
N GLY A 260 0.59 -10.13 -18.20
CA GLY A 260 -0.61 -9.28 -18.11
C GLY A 260 -0.63 -8.28 -16.95
N THR A 261 -1.59 -7.35 -16.96
CA THR A 261 -1.77 -6.32 -15.92
C THR A 261 -2.88 -6.66 -14.91
N ARG A 262 -3.19 -5.73 -13.99
CA ARG A 262 -4.30 -5.89 -13.04
C ARG A 262 -5.65 -5.80 -13.73
N SER A 263 -6.66 -6.43 -13.13
CA SER A 263 -8.04 -6.30 -13.61
C SER A 263 -8.53 -4.87 -13.40
N TRP A 264 -9.34 -4.36 -14.34
CA TRP A 264 -9.97 -3.05 -14.21
C TRP A 264 -10.81 -2.93 -12.93
N SER A 265 -11.39 -4.04 -12.53
CA SER A 265 -12.23 -4.19 -11.36
C SER A 265 -11.53 -3.98 -10.04
N GLU A 266 -10.29 -4.44 -9.95
CA GLU A 266 -9.43 -4.14 -8.82
C GLU A 266 -9.13 -2.64 -8.74
N VAL A 267 -8.88 -1.98 -9.88
CA VAL A 267 -8.71 -0.52 -9.94
C VAL A 267 -9.98 0.19 -9.46
N GLN A 268 -11.15 -0.28 -9.89
CA GLN A 268 -12.43 0.28 -9.48
C GLN A 268 -12.70 0.11 -7.98
N ALA A 269 -12.43 -1.08 -7.43
CA ALA A 269 -12.62 -1.36 -6.01
C ALA A 269 -11.71 -0.49 -5.12
N LEU A 270 -10.53 -0.12 -5.61
CA LEU A 270 -9.55 0.73 -4.93
C LEU A 270 -9.64 2.22 -5.31
N SER A 271 -10.61 2.61 -6.13
CA SER A 271 -10.79 4.02 -6.50
C SER A 271 -11.65 4.78 -5.48
N PRO A 272 -11.24 5.99 -5.08
CA PRO A 272 -11.94 6.75 -4.04
C PRO A 272 -13.27 7.30 -4.55
N THR A 273 -14.30 7.14 -3.74
CA THR A 273 -15.57 7.88 -3.88
C THR A 273 -15.43 9.29 -3.31
N PRO A 274 -16.38 10.22 -3.57
CA PRO A 274 -16.33 11.57 -3.01
C PRO A 274 -16.24 11.60 -1.47
N THR A 275 -16.87 10.64 -0.80
CA THR A 275 -16.88 10.53 0.67
C THR A 275 -15.54 10.02 1.22
N ASP A 276 -14.81 9.21 0.45
CA ASP A 276 -13.54 8.63 0.90
C ASP A 276 -12.47 9.71 1.13
N TRP A 277 -12.51 10.82 0.39
CA TRP A 277 -11.62 11.97 0.58
C TRP A 277 -11.80 12.68 1.94
N LEU A 278 -12.88 12.38 2.65
CA LEU A 278 -13.16 12.88 4.00
C LEU A 278 -12.95 11.82 5.08
N LEU A 279 -12.44 10.63 4.72
CA LEU A 279 -12.15 9.55 5.67
C LEU A 279 -10.79 9.76 6.36
N PRO A 280 -10.75 10.03 7.67
CA PRO A 280 -9.51 10.25 8.42
C PRO A 280 -8.70 8.98 8.64
N ALA A 281 -7.40 9.16 8.82
CA ALA A 281 -6.51 8.12 9.30
C ALA A 281 -6.93 7.66 10.71
N LYS A 282 -6.73 6.37 11.01
CA LYS A 282 -6.95 5.84 12.36
C LYS A 282 -6.08 6.61 13.36
N GLY A 283 -6.69 7.07 14.46
CA GLY A 283 -6.02 7.83 15.51
C GLY A 283 -5.92 9.34 15.27
N GLN A 284 -6.48 9.88 14.17
CA GLN A 284 -6.61 11.32 13.97
C GLN A 284 -7.68 11.90 14.89
N TRP A 285 -7.26 12.29 16.10
CA TRP A 285 -8.13 12.57 17.24
C TRP A 285 -9.19 13.66 17.00
N LEU A 286 -8.84 14.74 16.30
CA LEU A 286 -9.73 15.89 16.08
C LEU A 286 -10.96 15.52 15.21
N TYR A 287 -10.83 14.49 14.39
CA TYR A 287 -11.84 14.05 13.43
C TYR A 287 -12.26 12.60 13.65
N SER A 288 -12.08 12.07 14.86
CA SER A 288 -12.45 10.68 15.17
C SER A 288 -13.94 10.39 14.96
N TRP A 289 -14.79 11.41 14.92
CA TRP A 289 -16.22 11.27 14.64
C TRP A 289 -16.55 11.05 13.15
N LEU A 290 -15.63 11.43 12.24
CA LEU A 290 -15.69 11.07 10.80
C LEU A 290 -15.13 9.68 10.54
N TYR A 291 -14.49 9.06 11.53
CA TYR A 291 -14.00 7.71 11.43
C TYR A 291 -15.15 6.72 11.61
N HIS A 292 -15.49 5.97 10.56
CA HIS A 292 -16.54 4.96 10.60
C HIS A 292 -15.96 3.55 10.60
N THR A 293 -16.40 2.72 11.55
CA THR A 293 -15.93 1.33 11.75
C THR A 293 -16.51 0.34 10.74
N THR A 294 -17.38 0.77 9.82
CA THR A 294 -17.96 -0.03 8.72
C THR A 294 -17.16 0.08 7.41
N ALA A 295 -16.00 0.73 7.45
CA ALA A 295 -15.17 1.02 6.28
C ALA A 295 -14.81 -0.22 5.41
N PRO A 296 -14.62 -0.02 4.08
CA PRO A 296 -14.55 -1.06 3.06
C PRO A 296 -13.43 -2.09 3.28
N VAL A 297 -13.60 -3.26 2.64
CA VAL A 297 -12.52 -4.23 2.39
C VAL A 297 -11.36 -3.44 1.77
N ASN A 298 -10.18 -3.42 2.41
CA ASN A 298 -8.98 -2.61 2.06
C ASN A 298 -8.83 -1.22 2.72
N ARG A 299 -9.20 -1.06 4.01
CA ARG A 299 -9.00 0.19 4.77
C ARG A 299 -7.59 0.77 4.77
N SER A 300 -6.56 -0.07 4.60
CA SER A 300 -5.17 0.36 4.48
C SER A 300 -4.99 1.42 3.39
N GLU A 301 -5.84 1.39 2.35
CA GLU A 301 -5.76 2.28 1.19
C GLU A 301 -6.63 3.55 1.31
N PHE A 302 -7.60 3.65 2.24
CA PHE A 302 -8.64 4.70 2.19
C PHE A 302 -8.51 5.84 3.23
N ALA A 303 -7.39 5.96 3.93
CA ALA A 303 -7.13 7.10 4.82
C ALA A 303 -6.73 8.36 4.01
N LEU A 304 -7.71 9.08 3.46
CA LEU A 304 -7.47 10.16 2.49
C LEU A 304 -7.70 11.58 3.02
N PHE A 305 -8.25 11.74 4.23
CA PHE A 305 -8.58 13.08 4.71
C PHE A 305 -7.36 13.88 5.18
N SER A 306 -7.06 14.96 4.46
CA SER A 306 -5.93 15.85 4.75
C SER A 306 -6.17 16.88 5.86
N GLY A 307 -7.40 17.01 6.35
CA GLY A 307 -7.81 18.07 7.28
C GLY A 307 -8.48 19.24 6.55
N PHE A 308 -9.36 19.96 7.24
CA PHE A 308 -10.13 21.04 6.61
C PHE A 308 -9.26 22.25 6.22
N ILE A 309 -8.15 22.51 6.91
CA ILE A 309 -7.28 23.65 6.57
C ILE A 309 -6.57 23.46 5.22
N PRO A 310 -5.96 22.31 4.90
CA PRO A 310 -5.47 22.03 3.55
C PRO A 310 -6.54 22.24 2.46
N TRP A 311 -7.80 21.83 2.70
CA TRP A 311 -8.92 22.12 1.79
C TRP A 311 -9.23 23.62 1.66
N ILE A 312 -9.25 24.36 2.77
CA ILE A 312 -9.38 25.82 2.77
C ILE A 312 -8.24 26.45 1.97
N GLY A 313 -7.04 25.88 2.00
CA GLY A 313 -5.89 26.31 1.19
C GLY A 313 -6.20 26.35 -0.32
N ILE A 314 -6.93 25.34 -0.84
CA ILE A 314 -7.38 25.31 -2.24
C ILE A 314 -8.32 26.48 -2.52
N LEU A 315 -9.37 26.66 -1.70
CA LEU A 315 -10.36 27.71 -1.88
C LEU A 315 -9.73 29.11 -1.76
N ALA A 316 -8.84 29.28 -0.78
CA ALA A 316 -8.15 30.53 -0.52
C ALA A 316 -7.16 30.88 -1.66
N ALA A 317 -6.58 29.88 -2.34
CA ALA A 317 -5.74 30.12 -3.52
C ALA A 317 -6.54 30.74 -4.66
N VAL A 318 -7.76 30.28 -4.92
CA VAL A 318 -8.68 30.92 -5.88
C VAL A 318 -9.02 32.33 -5.42
N ALA A 319 -9.26 32.52 -4.12
CA ALA A 319 -9.55 33.84 -3.54
C ALA A 319 -8.44 34.87 -3.79
N THR A 320 -7.18 34.43 -3.94
CA THR A 320 -6.07 35.35 -4.26
C THR A 320 -6.21 36.02 -5.63
N LEU A 321 -7.06 35.52 -6.54
CA LEU A 321 -7.34 36.15 -7.83
C LEU A 321 -7.80 37.60 -7.67
N TRP A 322 -8.62 37.87 -6.66
CA TRP A 322 -9.15 39.20 -6.34
C TRP A 322 -8.24 40.05 -5.45
N ILE A 323 -7.11 39.50 -5.02
CA ILE A 323 -6.16 40.17 -4.13
C ILE A 323 -5.04 40.81 -4.97
N PRO A 324 -4.88 42.15 -4.96
CA PRO A 324 -3.83 42.84 -5.71
C PRO A 324 -2.46 42.61 -5.06
N THR A 325 -1.50 42.04 -5.79
CA THR A 325 -0.16 41.77 -5.23
C THR A 325 0.93 41.94 -6.27
N ASP A 326 2.05 42.50 -5.84
CA ASP A 326 3.27 42.59 -6.65
C ASP A 326 3.98 41.23 -6.78
N LYS A 327 3.60 40.22 -5.97
CA LYS A 327 4.15 38.86 -6.04
C LYS A 327 3.32 37.95 -6.94
N LYS A 328 3.09 38.38 -8.19
CA LYS A 328 2.34 37.61 -9.21
C LYS A 328 2.79 36.15 -9.30
N ARG A 329 4.10 35.91 -9.22
CA ARG A 329 4.69 34.55 -9.22
C ARG A 329 4.17 33.64 -8.11
N ILE A 330 4.13 34.13 -6.86
CA ILE A 330 3.67 33.32 -5.72
C ILE A 330 2.17 33.05 -5.83
N LYS A 331 1.41 34.04 -6.30
CA LYS A 331 -0.01 33.88 -6.63
C LYS A 331 -0.23 32.80 -7.70
N THR A 332 0.55 32.79 -8.78
CA THR A 332 0.47 31.74 -9.81
C THR A 332 0.79 30.35 -9.21
N ILE A 333 1.82 30.24 -8.38
CA ILE A 333 2.14 28.99 -7.69
C ILE A 333 0.98 28.53 -6.79
N ALA A 334 0.34 29.45 -6.05
CA ALA A 334 -0.82 29.13 -5.22
C ALA A 334 -1.95 28.51 -6.05
N ILE A 335 -2.33 29.18 -7.14
CA ILE A 335 -3.42 28.75 -8.03
C ILE A 335 -3.09 27.42 -8.71
N VAL A 336 -1.88 27.26 -9.26
CA VAL A 336 -1.50 26.03 -9.95
C VAL A 336 -1.39 24.87 -8.98
N SER A 337 -0.92 25.09 -7.74
CA SER A 337 -0.94 24.07 -6.69
C SER A 337 -2.37 23.62 -6.36
N ALA A 338 -3.29 24.58 -6.20
CA ALA A 338 -4.70 24.31 -5.93
C ALA A 338 -5.40 23.58 -7.08
N LEU A 339 -5.18 24.03 -8.33
CA LEU A 339 -5.72 23.38 -9.53
C LEU A 339 -5.16 21.98 -9.74
N SER A 340 -3.86 21.76 -9.46
CA SER A 340 -3.24 20.44 -9.56
C SER A 340 -3.80 19.50 -8.50
N ALA A 341 -3.90 19.95 -7.23
CA ALA A 341 -4.50 19.16 -6.16
C ALA A 341 -5.95 18.78 -6.49
N PHE A 342 -6.78 19.77 -6.85
CA PHE A 342 -8.18 19.55 -7.18
C PHE A 342 -8.35 18.69 -8.45
N GLY A 343 -7.53 18.90 -9.46
CA GLY A 343 -7.52 18.12 -10.69
C GLY A 343 -7.18 16.65 -10.45
N LEU A 344 -6.21 16.34 -9.58
CA LEU A 344 -5.91 14.96 -9.18
C LEU A 344 -7.06 14.33 -8.38
N ILE A 345 -7.67 15.08 -7.45
CA ILE A 345 -8.86 14.62 -6.73
C ILE A 345 -9.96 14.25 -7.73
N LEU A 346 -10.29 15.13 -8.67
CA LEU A 346 -11.30 14.84 -9.70
C LEU A 346 -10.92 13.68 -10.62
N LEU A 347 -9.65 13.59 -11.04
CA LEU A 347 -9.16 12.53 -11.92
C LEU A 347 -9.37 11.15 -11.28
N PHE A 348 -9.00 11.01 -10.01
CA PHE A 348 -9.04 9.74 -9.30
C PHE A 348 -10.38 9.45 -8.62
N THR A 349 -11.25 10.44 -8.44
CA THR A 349 -12.58 10.20 -7.87
C THR A 349 -13.45 9.37 -8.81
N ARG A 350 -14.04 8.29 -8.29
CA ARG A 350 -15.12 7.56 -8.95
C ARG A 350 -16.48 8.08 -8.52
N PHE A 351 -17.41 8.17 -9.46
CA PHE A 351 -18.81 8.51 -9.28
C PHE A 351 -19.65 7.30 -9.68
N GLY A 352 -20.05 6.49 -8.69
CA GLY A 352 -20.65 5.18 -8.94
C GLY A 352 -19.65 4.24 -9.61
N ASN A 353 -20.00 3.75 -10.80
CA ASN A 353 -19.14 2.85 -11.58
C ASN A 353 -18.25 3.58 -12.62
N SER A 354 -18.31 4.91 -12.65
CA SER A 354 -17.63 5.73 -13.66
C SER A 354 -16.59 6.66 -13.01
N GLY A 355 -15.64 7.16 -13.79
CA GLY A 355 -14.63 8.11 -13.35
C GLY A 355 -13.60 8.32 -14.46
N LEU A 356 -12.93 9.47 -14.49
CA LEU A 356 -12.00 9.76 -15.59
C LEU A 356 -10.81 8.77 -15.59
N TYR A 357 -10.24 8.49 -14.42
CA TYR A 357 -9.18 7.49 -14.31
C TYR A 357 -9.66 6.07 -14.64
N LEU A 358 -10.89 5.70 -14.25
CA LEU A 358 -11.46 4.40 -14.57
C LEU A 358 -11.70 4.23 -16.07
N TRP A 359 -12.20 5.27 -16.73
CA TRP A 359 -12.34 5.29 -18.19
C TRP A 359 -10.98 5.15 -18.89
N LEU A 360 -9.96 5.89 -18.42
CA LEU A 360 -8.60 5.75 -18.95
C LEU A 360 -8.04 4.34 -18.73
N ALA A 361 -8.20 3.78 -17.53
CA ALA A 361 -7.73 2.44 -17.19
C ALA A 361 -8.48 1.34 -17.96
N GLU A 362 -9.72 1.57 -18.38
CA GLU A 362 -10.46 0.65 -19.25
C GLU A 362 -9.80 0.55 -20.63
N HIS A 363 -9.38 1.68 -21.21
CA HIS A 363 -8.82 1.77 -22.56
C HIS A 363 -7.30 1.58 -22.61
N LEU A 364 -6.59 1.89 -21.52
CA LEU A 364 -5.14 1.81 -21.42
C LEU A 364 -4.76 0.83 -20.32
N GLU A 365 -4.56 -0.42 -20.72
CA GLU A 365 -4.27 -1.52 -19.81
C GLU A 365 -3.07 -1.23 -18.89
N SER A 366 -2.04 -0.56 -19.39
CA SER A 366 -0.84 -0.20 -18.61
C SER A 366 -1.13 0.63 -17.36
N LEU A 367 -2.18 1.46 -17.37
CA LEU A 367 -2.58 2.27 -16.20
C LEU A 367 -3.11 1.39 -15.06
N ARG A 368 -3.60 0.19 -15.34
CA ARG A 368 -4.10 -0.75 -14.32
C ARG A 368 -3.00 -1.21 -13.38
N THR A 369 -1.73 -1.10 -13.78
CA THR A 369 -0.57 -1.30 -12.89
C THR A 369 -0.64 -0.40 -11.67
N PHE A 370 -1.15 0.82 -11.81
CA PHE A 370 -1.39 1.76 -10.71
C PHE A 370 -2.81 1.59 -10.17
N ARG A 371 -3.11 0.38 -9.67
CA ARG A 371 -4.46 -0.02 -9.21
C ARG A 371 -5.00 0.75 -8.00
N ALA A 372 -4.13 1.38 -7.21
CA ALA A 372 -4.48 2.04 -5.96
C ALA A 372 -4.29 3.57 -6.10
N PRO A 373 -5.21 4.28 -6.80
CA PRO A 373 -5.11 5.72 -7.00
C PRO A 373 -5.20 6.52 -5.69
N ASN A 374 -5.74 5.93 -4.61
CA ASN A 374 -5.80 6.53 -3.29
C ASN A 374 -4.45 7.03 -2.77
N ARG A 375 -3.35 6.33 -3.08
CA ARG A 375 -1.99 6.69 -2.66
C ARG A 375 -1.54 8.06 -3.20
N SER A 376 -2.24 8.60 -4.20
CA SER A 376 -2.03 9.98 -4.68
C SER A 376 -2.26 11.05 -3.62
N ILE A 377 -2.96 10.73 -2.52
CA ILE A 377 -3.25 11.69 -1.44
C ILE A 377 -2.00 12.35 -0.88
N LEU A 378 -0.86 11.64 -0.80
CA LEU A 378 0.38 12.22 -0.28
C LEU A 378 0.88 13.38 -1.15
N ILE A 379 0.76 13.23 -2.48
CA ILE A 379 1.08 14.28 -3.46
C ILE A 379 0.07 15.43 -3.37
N ILE A 380 -1.23 15.10 -3.30
CA ILE A 380 -2.32 16.06 -3.17
C ILE A 380 -2.17 16.92 -1.91
N HIS A 381 -1.84 16.31 -0.77
CA HIS A 381 -1.64 16.98 0.52
C HIS A 381 -0.50 18.00 0.45
N ILE A 382 0.63 17.63 -0.16
CA ILE A 382 1.76 18.55 -0.36
C ILE A 382 1.35 19.72 -1.27
N LEU A 383 0.58 19.48 -2.32
CA LEU A 383 0.05 20.52 -3.19
C LEU A 383 -0.92 21.46 -2.45
N GLN A 384 -1.82 20.91 -1.63
CA GLN A 384 -2.74 21.68 -0.79
C GLN A 384 -2.00 22.61 0.18
N LEU A 385 -1.00 22.09 0.89
CA LEU A 385 -0.20 22.91 1.81
C LEU A 385 0.76 23.87 1.09
N SER A 386 1.21 23.54 -0.13
CA SER A 386 1.95 24.47 -0.98
C SER A 386 1.07 25.65 -1.42
N ALA A 387 -0.20 25.37 -1.77
CA ALA A 387 -1.19 26.40 -2.06
C ALA A 387 -1.42 27.30 -0.84
N LEU A 388 -1.68 26.70 0.34
CA LEU A 388 -1.87 27.43 1.60
C LEU A 388 -0.64 28.30 1.94
N ALA A 389 0.57 27.74 1.85
CA ALA A 389 1.82 28.47 2.10
C ALA A 389 1.99 29.68 1.17
N ALA A 390 1.68 29.50 -0.12
CA ALA A 390 1.74 30.57 -1.11
C ALA A 390 0.67 31.65 -0.86
N VAL A 391 -0.56 31.27 -0.49
CA VAL A 391 -1.63 32.20 -0.07
C VAL A 391 -1.18 33.04 1.11
N ILE A 392 -0.66 32.41 2.17
CA ILE A 392 -0.21 33.11 3.38
C ILE A 392 0.94 34.07 3.04
N SER A 393 1.85 33.66 2.16
CA SER A 393 2.93 34.51 1.67
C SER A 393 2.42 35.75 0.94
N VAL A 394 1.32 35.65 0.19
CA VAL A 394 0.66 36.80 -0.45
C VAL A 394 -0.03 37.68 0.59
N LEU A 395 -0.85 37.08 1.46
CA LEU A 395 -1.65 37.81 2.46
C LEU A 395 -0.79 38.60 3.44
N ILE A 396 0.27 38.00 3.99
CA ILE A 396 1.04 38.61 5.08
C ILE A 396 1.69 39.96 4.72
N GLN A 397 1.86 40.24 3.44
CA GLN A 397 2.36 41.53 2.95
C GLN A 397 1.31 42.64 3.00
N GLN A 398 0.04 42.29 2.80
CA GLN A 398 -1.07 43.24 2.90
C GLN A 398 -1.50 43.47 4.35
N VAL A 399 -1.17 42.52 5.22
CA VAL A 399 -1.51 42.59 6.64
C VAL A 399 -0.52 43.47 7.40
N HIS A 400 -0.88 44.75 7.53
CA HIS A 400 -0.20 45.69 8.44
C HIS A 400 -0.68 45.57 9.89
N ARG A 401 -1.89 45.05 10.11
CA ARG A 401 -2.49 44.90 11.45
C ARG A 401 -1.96 43.65 12.17
N LYS A 402 -1.34 43.84 13.34
CA LYS A 402 -0.87 42.76 14.23
C LYS A 402 -1.89 41.63 14.49
N PRO A 403 -3.18 41.88 14.79
CA PRO A 403 -4.13 40.79 15.10
C PRO A 403 -4.32 39.80 13.94
N LEU A 404 -4.33 40.27 12.69
CA LEU A 404 -4.55 39.42 11.54
C LEU A 404 -3.34 38.50 11.24
N ARG A 405 -2.12 38.90 11.65
CA ARG A 405 -0.96 37.99 11.62
C ARG A 405 -1.06 36.88 12.65
N TRP A 406 -1.64 37.16 13.82
CA TRP A 406 -1.92 36.13 14.83
C TRP A 406 -2.98 35.16 14.35
N ILE A 407 -4.03 35.63 13.65
CA ILE A 407 -5.03 34.75 13.04
C ILE A 407 -4.37 33.79 12.02
N LEU A 408 -3.50 34.29 11.13
CA LEU A 408 -2.77 33.44 10.18
C LEU A 408 -1.89 32.40 10.88
N LEU A 409 -1.24 32.79 11.98
CA LEU A 409 -0.45 31.86 12.79
C LEU A 409 -1.35 30.81 13.45
N SER A 410 -2.49 31.20 14.02
CA SER A 410 -3.46 30.28 14.62
C SER A 410 -4.00 29.29 13.59
N VAL A 411 -4.30 29.72 12.36
CA VAL A 411 -4.69 28.81 11.27
C VAL A 411 -3.60 27.77 11.02
N ILE A 412 -2.33 28.18 10.92
CA ILE A 412 -1.23 27.24 10.69
C ILE A 412 -1.04 26.28 11.88
N LEU A 413 -1.11 26.78 13.11
CA LEU A 413 -0.99 25.94 14.30
C LEU A 413 -2.15 24.94 14.38
N PHE A 414 -3.37 25.35 14.00
CA PHE A 414 -4.49 24.44 13.91
C PHE A 414 -4.31 23.40 12.81
N SER A 415 -3.70 23.75 11.66
CA SER A 415 -3.36 22.76 10.61
C SER A 415 -2.38 21.70 11.12
N CYS A 416 -1.47 22.07 12.02
CA CYS A 416 -0.59 21.10 12.70
C CYS A 416 -1.40 20.18 13.62
N LEU A 417 -2.38 20.72 14.36
CA LEU A 417 -3.27 19.92 15.21
C LEU A 417 -4.13 18.94 14.38
N GLU A 418 -4.64 19.38 13.22
CA GLU A 418 -5.36 18.51 12.27
C GLU A 418 -4.47 17.37 11.75
N SER A 419 -3.17 17.64 11.62
CA SER A 419 -2.17 16.69 11.11
C SER A 419 -1.73 15.65 12.17
N LEU A 420 -2.13 15.78 13.43
CA LEU A 420 -1.73 14.85 14.49
C LEU A 420 -2.53 13.55 14.44
N THR A 421 -1.82 12.44 14.57
CA THR A 421 -2.41 11.13 14.87
C THR A 421 -1.74 10.48 16.07
N LEU A 422 -2.55 9.89 16.95
CA LEU A 422 -2.08 9.17 18.12
C LEU A 422 -1.75 7.71 17.81
N PHE A 423 -2.21 7.17 16.68
CA PHE A 423 -1.96 5.78 16.28
C PHE A 423 -0.96 5.69 15.11
N GLN A 424 -0.09 4.68 15.12
CA GLN A 424 0.71 4.24 13.99
C GLN A 424 0.80 2.72 14.09
N ASN A 425 0.58 2.04 12.99
CA ASN A 425 0.73 0.59 12.96
C ASN A 425 2.21 0.23 12.99
N SER A 426 2.56 -0.70 13.87
CA SER A 426 3.92 -1.19 14.08
C SER A 426 3.90 -2.62 14.56
N PHE A 427 5.06 -3.29 14.48
CA PHE A 427 5.25 -4.62 15.04
C PHE A 427 6.61 -4.76 15.75
N PRO A 428 6.71 -5.63 16.77
CA PRO A 428 7.97 -5.88 17.49
C PRO A 428 9.06 -6.51 16.62
N LYS A 429 10.28 -6.01 16.79
CA LYS A 429 11.49 -6.52 16.13
C LYS A 429 11.73 -7.99 16.41
N GLU A 430 11.63 -8.34 17.68
CA GLU A 430 11.92 -9.68 18.20
C GLU A 430 11.07 -10.75 17.51
N ILE A 431 9.82 -10.42 17.15
CA ILE A 431 8.93 -11.36 16.45
C ILE A 431 9.47 -11.68 15.06
N ALA A 432 9.92 -10.68 14.28
CA ALA A 432 10.46 -10.95 12.94
C ALA A 432 11.79 -11.72 13.00
N VAL A 433 12.63 -11.43 13.99
CA VAL A 433 13.90 -12.14 14.23
C VAL A 433 13.62 -13.59 14.63
N ALA A 434 12.77 -13.81 15.64
CA ALA A 434 12.43 -15.14 16.13
C ALA A 434 11.82 -16.04 15.04
N ARG A 435 10.95 -15.47 14.19
CA ARG A 435 10.40 -16.20 13.04
C ARG A 435 11.48 -16.62 12.04
N ARG A 436 12.41 -15.71 11.70
CA ARG A 436 13.51 -16.01 10.78
C ARG A 436 14.43 -17.09 11.35
N GLU A 437 14.88 -16.92 12.59
CA GLU A 437 15.80 -17.84 13.26
C GLU A 437 15.19 -19.24 13.42
N ALA A 438 13.91 -19.32 13.80
CA ALA A 438 13.18 -20.58 13.88
C ALA A 438 13.18 -21.34 12.54
N ILE A 439 12.96 -20.64 11.42
CA ILE A 439 12.97 -21.27 10.09
C ILE A 439 14.39 -21.70 9.70
N ILE A 440 15.43 -20.94 10.02
CA ILE A 440 16.82 -21.34 9.77
C ILE A 440 17.18 -22.61 10.55
N GLU A 441 16.78 -22.69 11.82
CA GLU A 441 16.99 -23.88 12.65
C GLU A 441 16.27 -25.09 12.06
N GLN A 442 14.98 -24.96 11.73
CA GLN A 442 14.20 -26.04 11.15
C GLN A 442 14.71 -26.45 9.76
N TRP A 443 15.20 -25.50 8.96
CA TRP A 443 15.87 -25.81 7.69
C TRP A 443 17.11 -26.67 7.90
N THR A 444 17.94 -26.32 8.89
CA THR A 444 19.12 -27.11 9.25
C THR A 444 18.74 -28.53 9.64
N GLN A 445 17.69 -28.69 10.47
CA GLN A 445 17.17 -29.99 10.89
C GLN A 445 16.55 -30.79 9.71
N ALA A 446 15.98 -30.10 8.73
CA ALA A 446 15.42 -30.66 7.50
C ALA A 446 16.47 -30.98 6.42
N GLY A 447 17.72 -31.23 6.82
CA GLY A 447 18.81 -31.68 5.95
C GLY A 447 19.64 -30.57 5.30
N ASP A 448 19.39 -29.30 5.64
CA ASP A 448 20.22 -28.14 5.28
C ASP A 448 20.58 -28.00 3.79
N ARG A 449 19.64 -28.33 2.91
CA ARG A 449 19.82 -28.32 1.45
C ARG A 449 19.86 -26.87 0.91
N PRO A 450 20.37 -26.64 -0.32
CA PRO A 450 20.53 -25.28 -0.85
C PRO A 450 19.22 -24.50 -1.08
N VAL A 451 18.07 -25.18 -1.16
CA VAL A 451 16.76 -24.53 -1.37
C VAL A 451 15.81 -24.84 -0.22
N LEU A 452 15.17 -23.81 0.33
CA LEU A 452 14.11 -23.94 1.33
C LEU A 452 12.72 -23.97 0.69
N ALA A 453 11.86 -24.88 1.16
CA ALA A 453 10.42 -24.81 0.99
C ALA A 453 9.72 -24.89 2.35
N LEU A 454 9.09 -23.79 2.77
CA LEU A 454 8.24 -23.73 3.95
C LEU A 454 6.79 -24.07 3.55
N ALA A 455 6.34 -25.25 3.97
CA ALA A 455 5.03 -25.82 3.66
C ALA A 455 4.28 -26.27 4.93
N PRO A 456 3.93 -25.35 5.84
CA PRO A 456 3.32 -25.69 7.14
C PRO A 456 1.85 -26.11 7.06
N GLY A 457 1.23 -26.01 5.88
CA GLY A 457 -0.20 -26.25 5.73
C GLY A 457 -1.06 -25.19 6.42
N PRO A 458 -2.30 -25.53 6.81
CA PRO A 458 -3.23 -24.61 7.44
C PRO A 458 -2.74 -24.14 8.81
N THR A 459 -2.55 -22.83 8.97
CA THR A 459 -2.21 -22.21 10.25
C THR A 459 -3.07 -20.97 10.49
N ASN A 460 -3.04 -20.44 11.71
CA ASN A 460 -3.67 -19.16 12.05
C ASN A 460 -2.89 -17.93 11.54
N GLN A 461 -1.85 -18.14 10.74
CA GLN A 461 -0.97 -17.07 10.27
C GLN A 461 -1.43 -16.53 8.92
N PHE A 462 -1.34 -15.21 8.76
CA PHE A 462 -1.58 -14.57 7.48
C PHE A 462 -0.55 -15.06 6.44
N LEU A 463 -1.02 -15.56 5.29
CA LEU A 463 -0.18 -16.26 4.29
C LEU A 463 1.08 -15.49 3.85
N PRO A 464 1.03 -14.17 3.58
CA PRO A 464 2.24 -13.40 3.30
C PRO A 464 3.34 -13.55 4.36
N ASN A 465 2.98 -13.65 5.65
CA ASN A 465 3.96 -13.79 6.73
C ASN A 465 4.73 -15.11 6.60
N VAL A 466 4.06 -16.20 6.22
CA VAL A 466 4.68 -17.52 6.01
C VAL A 466 5.72 -17.43 4.89
N HIS A 467 5.36 -16.83 3.76
CA HIS A 467 6.29 -16.70 2.63
C HIS A 467 7.47 -15.77 2.95
N LEU A 468 7.22 -14.68 3.68
CA LEU A 468 8.26 -13.75 4.11
C LEU A 468 9.19 -14.32 5.18
N ASP A 469 8.73 -15.28 6.00
CA ASP A 469 9.61 -15.99 6.94
C ASP A 469 10.65 -16.82 6.20
N ALA A 470 10.21 -17.59 5.21
CA ALA A 470 11.09 -18.39 4.38
C ALA A 470 12.07 -17.51 3.58
N TRP A 471 11.60 -16.40 3.01
CA TRP A 471 12.47 -15.48 2.29
C TRP A 471 13.48 -14.77 3.20
N ALA A 472 13.07 -14.38 4.41
CA ALA A 472 13.99 -13.82 5.40
C ALA A 472 15.10 -14.81 5.78
N ALA A 473 14.76 -16.09 5.96
CA ALA A 473 15.76 -17.14 6.24
C ALA A 473 16.69 -17.38 5.05
N ALA A 474 16.15 -17.36 3.82
CA ALA A 474 16.93 -17.49 2.59
C ALA A 474 17.93 -16.34 2.41
N LEU A 475 17.49 -15.08 2.64
CA LEU A 475 18.35 -13.90 2.57
C LEU A 475 19.48 -13.92 3.61
N GLU A 476 19.19 -14.31 4.85
CA GLU A 476 20.20 -14.38 5.92
C GLU A 476 21.27 -15.44 5.65
N THR A 477 20.86 -16.56 5.05
CA THR A 477 21.76 -17.68 4.79
C THR A 477 22.43 -17.62 3.42
N GLY A 478 22.14 -16.60 2.59
CA GLY A 478 22.67 -16.48 1.23
C GLY A 478 22.18 -17.58 0.29
N ARG A 479 21.00 -18.14 0.56
CA ARG A 479 20.40 -19.29 -0.16
C ARG A 479 19.07 -18.93 -0.79
N ALA A 480 18.44 -19.90 -1.47
CA ALA A 480 17.19 -19.69 -2.20
C ALA A 480 15.98 -20.32 -1.48
N THR A 481 14.78 -19.80 -1.75
CA THR A 481 13.51 -20.41 -1.33
C THR A 481 12.48 -20.41 -2.46
N ILE A 482 11.65 -21.46 -2.46
CA ILE A 482 10.48 -21.60 -3.34
C ILE A 482 9.37 -20.62 -2.93
N ASN A 483 9.27 -20.30 -1.65
CA ASN A 483 8.30 -19.35 -1.12
C ASN A 483 8.54 -17.94 -1.68
N GLY A 484 7.48 -17.12 -1.68
CA GLY A 484 7.62 -15.72 -2.05
C GLY A 484 6.33 -14.92 -1.89
N TYR A 485 6.49 -13.62 -1.70
CA TYR A 485 5.40 -12.65 -1.59
C TYR A 485 5.80 -11.35 -2.30
N SER A 486 4.94 -10.90 -3.21
CA SER A 486 5.16 -9.69 -4.01
C SER A 486 3.84 -9.21 -4.61
N GLY A 487 3.89 -8.10 -5.35
CA GLY A 487 2.77 -7.69 -6.17
C GLY A 487 2.37 -8.73 -7.21
N ARG A 488 3.26 -9.62 -7.64
CA ARG A 488 2.98 -10.57 -8.73
C ARG A 488 3.52 -11.96 -8.46
N VAL A 489 2.66 -12.95 -8.59
CA VAL A 489 3.03 -14.36 -8.42
C VAL A 489 3.45 -14.94 -9.78
N PRO A 490 4.62 -15.61 -9.90
CA PRO A 490 4.99 -16.29 -11.13
C PRO A 490 4.02 -17.41 -11.52
N ASN A 491 3.93 -17.71 -12.82
CA ASN A 491 3.08 -18.79 -13.31
C ASN A 491 3.35 -20.13 -12.60
N GLY A 492 2.32 -20.90 -12.28
CA GLY A 492 2.45 -22.19 -11.58
C GLY A 492 2.67 -22.11 -10.07
N TYR A 493 3.05 -20.95 -9.50
CA TYR A 493 3.25 -20.81 -8.04
C TYR A 493 1.93 -20.61 -7.28
N LEU A 494 0.86 -20.18 -7.96
CA LEU A 494 -0.36 -19.68 -7.31
C LEU A 494 -0.94 -20.64 -6.27
N ASN A 495 -1.06 -21.94 -6.60
CA ASN A 495 -1.62 -22.93 -5.68
C ASN A 495 -0.78 -23.06 -4.40
N PHE A 496 0.55 -23.10 -4.52
CA PHE A 496 1.45 -23.18 -3.38
C PHE A 496 1.45 -21.89 -2.56
N ILE A 497 1.41 -20.72 -3.22
CA ILE A 497 1.38 -19.43 -2.51
C ILE A 497 0.07 -19.25 -1.72
N GLN A 498 -1.06 -19.72 -2.25
CA GLN A 498 -2.37 -19.65 -1.60
C GLN A 498 -2.57 -20.72 -0.52
N ALA A 499 -1.93 -21.88 -0.68
CA ALA A 499 -1.98 -22.98 0.27
C ALA A 499 -0.61 -23.70 0.31
N PRO A 500 0.31 -23.28 1.21
CA PRO A 500 1.66 -23.84 1.31
C PRO A 500 1.61 -25.19 2.04
N THR A 501 1.06 -26.21 1.37
CA THR A 501 1.02 -27.60 1.81
C THR A 501 2.08 -28.39 1.07
N GLU A 502 2.49 -29.53 1.64
CA GLU A 502 3.44 -30.43 0.98
C GLU A 502 2.93 -30.95 -0.36
N ASP A 503 1.64 -31.26 -0.47
CA ASP A 503 1.03 -31.70 -1.73
C ASP A 503 1.13 -30.63 -2.83
N ASN A 504 0.83 -29.38 -2.51
CA ASN A 504 0.98 -28.28 -3.47
C ASN A 504 2.45 -28.00 -3.80
N LEU A 505 3.36 -28.20 -2.84
CA LEU A 505 4.80 -28.13 -3.10
C LEU A 505 5.24 -29.22 -4.08
N GLN A 506 4.83 -30.47 -3.90
CA GLN A 506 5.18 -31.57 -4.80
C GLN A 506 4.65 -31.34 -6.22
N LYS A 507 3.43 -30.81 -6.35
CA LYS A 507 2.87 -30.38 -7.65
C LYS A 507 3.72 -29.29 -8.29
N LEU A 508 4.19 -28.31 -7.51
CA LEU A 508 5.05 -27.23 -7.99
C LEU A 508 6.43 -27.75 -8.41
N ILE A 509 7.04 -28.63 -7.60
CA ILE A 509 8.31 -29.31 -7.90
C ILE A 509 8.22 -30.05 -9.23
N ALA A 510 7.16 -30.85 -9.42
CA ALA A 510 6.93 -31.58 -10.66
C ALA A 510 6.68 -30.64 -11.86
N HIS A 511 5.88 -29.58 -11.67
CA HIS A 511 5.59 -28.60 -12.71
C HIS A 511 6.83 -27.81 -13.16
N ARG A 512 7.79 -27.60 -12.25
CA ARG A 512 9.01 -26.82 -12.48
C ARG A 512 10.26 -27.65 -12.69
N ASP A 513 10.14 -28.98 -12.72
CA ASP A 513 11.25 -29.93 -12.87
C ASP A 513 12.38 -29.67 -11.85
N LEU A 514 11.99 -29.38 -10.60
CA LEU A 514 12.96 -29.13 -9.53
C LEU A 514 13.50 -30.45 -8.99
N ARG A 515 14.80 -30.50 -8.69
CA ARG A 515 15.42 -31.67 -8.08
C ARG A 515 15.02 -31.75 -6.60
N PRO A 516 14.24 -32.75 -6.15
CA PRO A 516 13.82 -32.84 -4.75
C PRO A 516 15.01 -32.96 -3.79
N ALA A 517 16.14 -33.51 -4.24
CA ALA A 517 17.37 -33.65 -3.47
C ALA A 517 18.00 -32.30 -3.06
N ASP A 518 17.66 -31.21 -3.73
CA ASP A 518 18.17 -29.86 -3.43
C ASP A 518 17.26 -29.07 -2.47
N ILE A 519 16.10 -29.62 -2.13
CA ILE A 519 15.04 -28.91 -1.40
C ILE A 519 14.91 -29.47 0.02
N SER A 520 15.08 -28.62 1.02
CA SER A 520 14.69 -28.90 2.41
C SER A 520 13.26 -28.44 2.62
N VAL A 521 12.41 -29.38 3.00
CA VAL A 521 11.01 -29.13 3.32
C VAL A 521 10.90 -28.87 4.82
N VAL A 522 10.39 -27.70 5.18
CA VAL A 522 10.09 -27.30 6.56
C VAL A 522 8.58 -27.13 6.71
N ASN A 523 8.00 -27.67 7.77
CA ASN A 523 6.54 -27.64 8.00
C ASN A 523 6.13 -26.93 9.29
N ASN A 524 7.06 -26.35 10.05
CA ASN A 524 6.79 -25.72 11.34
C ASN A 524 7.88 -24.70 11.71
N TRP A 525 7.68 -23.95 12.80
CA TRP A 525 8.67 -23.01 13.38
C TRP A 525 9.32 -23.57 14.66
N GLY A 526 9.33 -24.89 14.83
CA GLY A 526 9.95 -25.59 15.95
C GLY A 526 9.46 -25.09 17.30
N GLN A 527 10.39 -24.88 18.24
CA GLN A 527 10.07 -24.44 19.60
C GLN A 527 9.50 -23.01 19.66
N ALA A 528 9.67 -22.21 18.61
CA ALA A 528 9.22 -20.82 18.60
C ALA A 528 7.69 -20.68 18.44
N GLU A 529 6.98 -21.72 17.97
CA GLU A 529 5.54 -21.67 17.67
C GLU A 529 4.69 -21.19 18.85
N ALA A 530 4.99 -21.66 20.06
CA ALA A 530 4.26 -21.26 21.26
C ALA A 530 4.43 -19.75 21.54
N SER A 531 5.65 -19.23 21.42
CA SER A 531 5.94 -17.79 21.64
C SER A 531 5.37 -16.90 20.53
N LEU A 532 5.28 -17.44 19.32
CA LEU A 532 4.77 -16.76 18.13
C LEU A 532 3.25 -16.91 17.96
N ASN A 533 2.58 -17.62 18.89
CA ASN A 533 1.16 -17.96 18.84
C ASN A 533 0.76 -18.58 17.49
N ILE A 534 1.59 -19.51 16.99
CA ILE A 534 1.33 -20.25 15.76
C ILE A 534 0.55 -21.51 16.13
N VAL A 535 -0.63 -21.65 15.52
CA VAL A 535 -1.50 -22.80 15.71
C VAL A 535 -1.70 -23.47 14.37
N HIS A 536 -1.40 -24.76 14.33
CA HIS A 536 -1.65 -25.64 13.19
C HIS A 536 -3.07 -26.17 13.23
N PHE A 537 -3.62 -26.40 12.04
CA PHE A 537 -4.89 -27.06 11.90
C PHE A 537 -4.74 -28.21 10.91
N ASP A 538 -5.35 -29.36 11.22
CA ASP A 538 -5.44 -30.48 10.26
C ASP A 538 -6.12 -30.02 8.96
N ARG A 539 -7.10 -29.12 9.11
CA ARG A 539 -7.83 -28.46 8.03
C ARG A 539 -8.15 -27.03 8.47
N ARG A 540 -8.25 -26.09 7.52
CA ARG A 540 -8.60 -24.69 7.84
C ARG A 540 -9.88 -24.64 8.70
N PRO A 541 -9.89 -23.96 9.85
CA PRO A 541 -11.06 -23.97 10.72
C PRO A 541 -12.24 -23.27 10.06
N ILE A 542 -13.44 -23.80 10.29
CA ILE A 542 -14.70 -23.16 9.94
C ILE A 542 -15.26 -22.53 11.21
N PRO A 543 -15.58 -21.21 11.22
CA PRO A 543 -16.27 -20.60 12.34
C PRO A 543 -17.67 -21.21 12.46
N ASN A 544 -18.29 -21.13 13.64
CA ASN A 544 -19.68 -21.55 13.78
C ASN A 544 -20.57 -20.81 12.77
N LEU A 545 -21.19 -21.57 11.86
CA LEU A 545 -22.01 -21.05 10.78
C LEU A 545 -23.41 -20.78 11.32
N ALA A 546 -23.69 -19.53 11.68
CA ALA A 546 -25.02 -19.11 12.09
C ALA A 546 -26.01 -19.37 10.95
N ASN A 547 -27.25 -19.73 11.29
CA ASN A 547 -28.32 -20.09 10.34
C ASN A 547 -28.08 -21.40 9.57
N PHE A 548 -27.06 -22.19 9.90
CA PHE A 548 -26.94 -23.56 9.44
C PHE A 548 -27.47 -24.48 10.54
N GLN A 549 -28.55 -25.22 10.25
CA GLN A 549 -29.20 -26.13 11.21
C GLN A 549 -28.23 -27.21 11.70
N VAL A 550 -27.35 -27.68 10.82
CA VAL A 550 -26.23 -28.57 11.15
C VAL A 550 -24.92 -27.94 10.71
N GLN A 551 -23.88 -28.14 11.50
CA GLN A 551 -22.53 -27.71 11.15
C GLN A 551 -21.86 -28.76 10.26
N PRO A 552 -20.89 -28.36 9.41
CA PRO A 552 -20.17 -29.31 8.58
C PRO A 552 -19.39 -30.29 9.47
N SER A 553 -19.47 -31.58 9.16
CA SER A 553 -18.74 -32.67 9.83
C SER A 553 -17.41 -32.98 9.15
N GLY A 554 -17.20 -32.52 7.92
CA GLY A 554 -15.94 -32.58 7.18
C GLY A 554 -15.85 -31.44 6.17
N TRP A 555 -14.65 -31.00 5.82
CA TRP A 555 -14.45 -29.94 4.82
C TRP A 555 -13.03 -29.93 4.27
N ASP A 556 -12.82 -29.23 3.17
CA ASP A 556 -11.52 -28.84 2.63
C ASP A 556 -11.66 -27.43 2.04
N LEU A 557 -10.84 -26.48 2.52
CA LEU A 557 -10.96 -25.07 2.15
C LEU A 557 -9.61 -24.51 1.72
N ALA A 558 -9.58 -23.89 0.54
CA ALA A 558 -8.41 -23.14 0.10
C ALA A 558 -8.21 -21.82 0.86
N TYR A 559 -9.29 -21.23 1.40
CA TYR A 559 -9.30 -19.91 2.05
C TYR A 559 -10.05 -19.92 3.39
N GLU A 560 -9.81 -18.91 4.22
CA GLU A 560 -10.62 -18.68 5.41
C GLU A 560 -12.06 -18.32 5.03
N VAL A 561 -13.01 -18.82 5.84
CA VAL A 561 -14.43 -18.48 5.67
C VAL A 561 -14.66 -17.04 6.11
N GLN A 562 -15.21 -16.23 5.20
CA GLN A 562 -15.61 -14.86 5.50
C GLN A 562 -17.13 -14.77 5.59
N SER A 563 -17.64 -13.93 6.48
CA SER A 563 -19.09 -13.70 6.60
C SER A 563 -19.49 -12.34 6.05
N TYR A 564 -20.65 -12.28 5.39
CA TYR A 564 -21.22 -11.08 4.80
C TYR A 564 -22.68 -10.93 5.22
N GLU A 565 -23.18 -9.70 5.21
CA GLU A 565 -24.59 -9.42 5.45
C GLU A 565 -25.25 -9.02 4.12
N ILE A 566 -26.27 -9.75 3.70
CA ILE A 566 -27.02 -9.53 2.46
C ILE A 566 -28.50 -9.57 2.83
N ASP A 567 -29.23 -8.49 2.54
CA ASP A 567 -30.65 -8.34 2.86
C ASP A 567 -31.01 -8.67 4.33
N GLY A 568 -30.12 -8.29 5.26
CA GLY A 568 -30.28 -8.53 6.70
C GLY A 568 -30.02 -9.98 7.15
N LYS A 569 -29.58 -10.86 6.24
CA LYS A 569 -29.16 -12.23 6.55
C LYS A 569 -27.64 -12.34 6.51
N ARG A 570 -27.09 -13.20 7.36
CA ARG A 570 -25.65 -13.51 7.38
C ARG A 570 -25.35 -14.69 6.45
N PHE A 571 -24.55 -14.42 5.42
CA PHE A 571 -24.02 -15.42 4.50
C PHE A 571 -22.55 -15.71 4.79
N TYR A 572 -22.09 -16.90 4.42
CA TYR A 572 -20.70 -17.35 4.55
C TYR A 572 -20.11 -17.66 3.18
N MET A 573 -18.95 -17.09 2.89
CA MET A 573 -18.24 -17.29 1.63
C MET A 573 -17.32 -18.49 1.74
N PHE A 574 -17.49 -19.43 0.82
CA PHE A 574 -16.59 -20.56 0.61
C PHE A 574 -15.90 -20.35 -0.74
N HIS A 575 -14.71 -19.75 -0.70
CA HIS A 575 -13.99 -19.40 -1.92
C HIS A 575 -13.48 -20.66 -2.62
N PRO A 576 -13.71 -20.83 -3.94
CA PRO A 576 -13.28 -22.02 -4.65
C PRO A 576 -11.75 -22.13 -4.71
N PRO A 577 -11.21 -23.37 -4.72
CA PRO A 577 -11.94 -24.62 -4.51
C PRO A 577 -12.32 -24.81 -3.02
N ALA A 578 -13.53 -25.31 -2.77
CA ALA A 578 -14.01 -25.64 -1.43
C ALA A 578 -14.94 -26.87 -1.43
N HIS A 579 -14.82 -27.69 -0.38
CA HIS A 579 -15.68 -28.84 -0.13
C HIS A 579 -16.18 -28.83 1.31
N LEU A 580 -17.47 -29.11 1.54
CA LEU A 580 -18.06 -29.19 2.87
C LEU A 580 -19.07 -30.36 2.94
N ASP A 581 -18.92 -31.21 3.94
CA ASP A 581 -19.77 -32.37 4.22
C ASP A 581 -20.67 -32.08 5.41
N PHE A 582 -21.98 -32.22 5.24
CA PHE A 582 -22.99 -31.98 6.26
C PHE A 582 -23.71 -33.29 6.62
N PRO A 583 -23.83 -33.65 7.91
CA PRO A 583 -24.59 -34.82 8.31
C PRO A 583 -26.09 -34.55 8.08
N VAL A 584 -26.76 -35.43 7.35
CA VAL A 584 -28.19 -35.30 7.05
C VAL A 584 -29.00 -36.06 8.11
N PRO A 585 -29.94 -35.42 8.84
CA PRO A 585 -30.78 -36.11 9.80
C PRO A 585 -31.62 -37.21 9.14
N ASP A 586 -31.74 -38.38 9.76
CA ASP A 586 -32.39 -39.56 9.16
C ASP A 586 -33.86 -39.33 8.77
N SER A 587 -34.58 -38.44 9.48
CA SER A 587 -35.99 -38.14 9.18
C SER A 587 -36.18 -37.19 8.00
N SER A 588 -35.12 -36.53 7.54
CA SER A 588 -35.24 -35.46 6.56
C SER A 588 -35.48 -35.99 5.15
N GLN A 589 -36.45 -35.42 4.46
CA GLN A 589 -36.84 -35.75 3.09
C GLN A 589 -36.47 -34.65 2.10
N ARG A 590 -36.02 -33.49 2.60
CA ARG A 590 -35.61 -32.36 1.77
C ARG A 590 -34.51 -31.59 2.46
N PHE A 591 -33.62 -30.98 1.68
CA PHE A 591 -32.77 -29.92 2.19
C PHE A 591 -33.06 -28.62 1.47
N GLN A 592 -32.75 -27.52 2.13
CA GLN A 592 -32.82 -26.19 1.58
C GLN A 592 -31.57 -25.40 1.98
N CYS A 593 -31.07 -24.56 1.08
CA CYS A 593 -29.97 -23.62 1.36
C CYS A 593 -30.16 -22.36 0.51
N ASP A 594 -29.91 -21.20 1.09
CA ASP A 594 -29.83 -19.94 0.34
C ASP A 594 -28.40 -19.79 -0.20
N ILE A 595 -28.29 -19.62 -1.51
CA ILE A 595 -27.02 -19.34 -2.21
C ILE A 595 -27.08 -17.95 -2.81
N ALA A 596 -25.96 -17.26 -2.86
CA ALA A 596 -25.84 -16.01 -3.60
C ALA A 596 -24.43 -15.85 -4.15
N MET A 597 -24.27 -14.93 -5.08
CA MET A 597 -22.97 -14.38 -5.44
C MET A 597 -22.87 -12.98 -4.83
N LEU A 598 -21.74 -12.65 -4.19
CA LEU A 598 -21.53 -11.28 -3.72
C LEU A 598 -21.68 -10.31 -4.87
N GLU A 599 -22.39 -9.20 -4.67
CA GLU A 599 -22.65 -8.24 -5.74
C GLU A 599 -21.34 -7.76 -6.42
N GLY A 600 -20.27 -7.57 -5.62
CA GLY A 600 -18.94 -7.20 -6.12
C GLY A 600 -18.24 -8.23 -6.99
N ALA A 601 -18.78 -9.45 -7.12
CA ALA A 601 -18.26 -10.50 -8.00
C ALA A 601 -18.58 -10.28 -9.49
N TYR A 602 -19.70 -9.61 -9.76
CA TYR A 602 -20.23 -9.37 -11.12
C TYR A 602 -20.67 -7.92 -11.36
N SER A 603 -20.65 -7.10 -10.32
CA SER A 603 -20.88 -5.67 -10.33
C SER A 603 -19.67 -4.96 -9.72
N LYS A 604 -19.61 -3.63 -9.83
CA LYS A 604 -18.54 -2.81 -9.24
C LYS A 604 -17.13 -3.32 -9.58
N GLY A 605 -17.02 -3.85 -10.81
CA GLY A 605 -15.78 -4.29 -11.39
C GLY A 605 -15.74 -5.79 -11.51
N GLY A 606 -16.32 -6.52 -10.56
CA GLY A 606 -16.32 -7.97 -10.55
C GLY A 606 -16.58 -8.57 -11.94
N ASN A 607 -15.68 -9.46 -12.35
CA ASN A 607 -15.69 -10.06 -13.68
C ASN A 607 -15.63 -11.58 -13.59
N THR A 608 -16.37 -12.14 -12.63
CA THR A 608 -16.54 -13.60 -12.51
C THR A 608 -16.97 -14.17 -13.86
N ASP A 609 -16.38 -15.30 -14.23
CA ASP A 609 -16.88 -16.17 -15.31
C ASP A 609 -17.80 -17.27 -14.78
N GLY A 610 -18.20 -17.11 -13.52
CA GLY A 610 -19.14 -17.91 -12.79
C GLY A 610 -18.48 -18.96 -11.91
N VAL A 611 -19.26 -19.54 -11.03
CA VAL A 611 -18.81 -20.51 -10.03
C VAL A 611 -19.61 -21.80 -10.17
N GLY A 612 -18.94 -22.93 -10.12
CA GLY A 612 -19.58 -24.23 -10.08
C GLY A 612 -20.03 -24.55 -8.66
N ILE A 613 -21.30 -24.91 -8.48
CA ILE A 613 -21.84 -25.35 -7.19
C ILE A 613 -22.49 -26.72 -7.39
N THR A 614 -21.99 -27.72 -6.69
CA THR A 614 -22.45 -29.10 -6.81
C THR A 614 -22.86 -29.65 -5.45
N TRP A 615 -24.05 -30.24 -5.40
CA TRP A 615 -24.60 -30.92 -4.23
C TRP A 615 -24.63 -32.42 -4.47
N THR A 616 -23.89 -33.18 -3.67
CA THR A 616 -23.77 -34.63 -3.78
C THR A 616 -24.20 -35.29 -2.48
N LEU A 617 -25.10 -36.27 -2.54
CA LEU A 617 -25.48 -37.07 -1.38
C LEU A 617 -24.63 -38.33 -1.33
N ILE A 618 -24.10 -38.64 -0.15
CA ILE A 618 -23.25 -39.80 0.08
C ILE A 618 -24.00 -40.76 1.00
N ILE A 619 -24.19 -42.00 0.55
CA ILE A 619 -24.91 -43.06 1.27
C ILE A 619 -24.05 -44.32 1.26
N GLY A 620 -23.56 -44.76 2.43
CA GLY A 620 -22.71 -45.96 2.50
C GLY A 620 -21.41 -45.87 1.70
N GLY A 621 -20.94 -44.65 1.39
CA GLY A 621 -19.76 -44.38 0.57
C GLY A 621 -20.03 -44.21 -0.93
N GLU A 622 -21.25 -44.47 -1.41
CA GLU A 622 -21.64 -44.18 -2.79
C GLU A 622 -22.08 -42.73 -2.93
N GLU A 623 -21.57 -42.06 -3.96
CA GLU A 623 -21.88 -40.67 -4.27
C GLU A 623 -23.03 -40.58 -5.29
N GLN A 624 -24.10 -39.88 -4.92
CA GLN A 624 -25.24 -39.59 -5.77
C GLN A 624 -25.32 -38.07 -5.99
N LEU A 625 -25.13 -37.63 -7.24
CA LEU A 625 -25.34 -36.23 -7.61
C LEU A 625 -26.82 -35.85 -7.42
N LEU A 626 -27.10 -34.85 -6.59
CA LEU A 626 -28.46 -34.30 -6.43
C LEU A 626 -28.70 -33.12 -7.37
N ASP A 627 -27.71 -32.23 -7.47
CA ASP A 627 -27.78 -31.04 -8.30
C ASP A 627 -26.38 -30.52 -8.63
N SER A 628 -26.26 -29.87 -9.78
CA SER A 628 -25.06 -29.16 -10.20
C SER A 628 -25.46 -27.95 -11.01
N GLN A 629 -25.10 -26.77 -10.53
CA GLN A 629 -25.42 -25.50 -11.16
C GLN A 629 -24.16 -24.67 -11.36
N HIS A 630 -24.16 -23.85 -12.40
CA HIS A 630 -23.11 -22.87 -12.67
C HIS A 630 -23.72 -21.49 -12.55
N LEU A 631 -23.35 -20.74 -11.51
CA LEU A 631 -23.84 -19.37 -11.34
C LEU A 631 -22.90 -18.40 -12.07
N ASN A 632 -23.40 -17.75 -13.12
CA ASN A 632 -22.67 -16.70 -13.83
C ASN A 632 -23.48 -15.39 -13.82
N PRO A 633 -23.51 -14.69 -12.67
CA PRO A 633 -24.28 -13.46 -12.52
C PRO A 633 -23.79 -12.29 -13.41
N ARG A 634 -22.60 -12.39 -14.01
CA ARG A 634 -22.15 -11.43 -15.02
C ARG A 634 -23.01 -11.54 -16.27
N ASP A 635 -23.10 -12.74 -16.84
CA ASP A 635 -23.71 -12.97 -18.15
C ASP A 635 -25.20 -13.39 -18.03
N VAL A 636 -25.62 -13.88 -16.86
CA VAL A 636 -26.98 -14.34 -16.55
C VAL A 636 -27.55 -13.54 -15.38
N PRO A 637 -28.32 -12.47 -15.62
CA PRO A 637 -28.85 -11.62 -14.54
C PRO A 637 -29.74 -12.33 -13.53
N GLY A 638 -30.35 -13.47 -13.91
CA GLY A 638 -31.11 -14.32 -13.00
C GLY A 638 -30.26 -14.96 -11.90
N ASP A 639 -28.95 -15.08 -12.12
CA ASP A 639 -28.03 -15.66 -11.13
C ASP A 639 -27.65 -14.67 -10.02
N ARG A 640 -28.16 -13.43 -10.07
CA ARG A 640 -27.84 -12.35 -9.13
C ARG A 640 -28.73 -12.41 -7.90
N GLY A 641 -28.13 -12.07 -6.76
CA GLY A 641 -28.81 -12.01 -5.48
C GLY A 641 -29.08 -13.40 -4.87
N PRO A 642 -29.74 -13.44 -3.70
CA PRO A 642 -30.05 -14.69 -3.03
C PRO A 642 -31.06 -15.56 -3.79
N GLN A 643 -30.73 -16.83 -3.96
CA GLN A 643 -31.57 -17.87 -4.52
C GLN A 643 -31.67 -19.00 -3.52
N THR A 644 -32.86 -19.58 -3.40
CA THR A 644 -33.07 -20.72 -2.52
C THR A 644 -33.01 -22.00 -3.33
N VAL A 645 -32.03 -22.85 -3.04
CA VAL A 645 -31.96 -24.23 -3.55
C VAL A 645 -32.76 -25.12 -2.61
N SER A 646 -33.62 -25.97 -3.16
CA SER A 646 -34.38 -26.94 -2.40
C SER A 646 -34.45 -28.26 -3.15
N LEU A 647 -33.86 -29.32 -2.59
CA LEU A 647 -33.70 -30.60 -3.27
C LEU A 647 -34.29 -31.74 -2.43
N PRO A 648 -35.00 -32.69 -3.06
CA PRO A 648 -35.48 -33.88 -2.38
C PRO A 648 -34.30 -34.77 -1.97
N LEU A 649 -34.43 -35.40 -0.81
CA LEU A 649 -33.46 -36.36 -0.28
C LEU A 649 -34.08 -37.76 -0.29
N PRO A 650 -33.45 -38.76 -0.94
CA PRO A 650 -33.89 -40.15 -0.85
C PRO A 650 -33.85 -40.65 0.59
N ALA A 651 -34.80 -41.51 0.96
CA ALA A 651 -34.88 -42.10 2.28
C ALA A 651 -33.74 -43.11 2.48
N ALA A 652 -32.80 -42.80 3.37
CA ALA A 652 -31.72 -43.67 3.81
C ALA A 652 -31.18 -43.19 5.16
N SER A 653 -30.51 -44.06 5.90
CA SER A 653 -29.82 -43.69 7.15
C SER A 653 -28.34 -43.39 6.90
N GLY A 654 -27.73 -42.56 7.75
CA GLY A 654 -26.29 -42.28 7.70
C GLY A 654 -25.85 -41.49 6.46
N ARG A 655 -26.74 -40.61 5.98
CA ARG A 655 -26.54 -39.79 4.79
C ARG A 655 -25.63 -38.59 5.08
N THR A 656 -24.77 -38.25 4.13
CA THR A 656 -23.95 -37.02 4.17
C THR A 656 -24.21 -36.19 2.92
N LEU A 657 -24.51 -34.90 3.07
CA LEU A 657 -24.68 -33.97 1.96
C LEU A 657 -23.37 -33.20 1.77
N ARG A 658 -22.73 -33.38 0.62
CA ARG A 658 -21.52 -32.66 0.21
C ARG A 658 -21.87 -31.46 -0.66
N LEU A 659 -21.39 -30.29 -0.25
CA LEU A 659 -21.27 -29.09 -1.06
C LEU A 659 -19.87 -29.04 -1.67
N THR A 660 -19.79 -28.90 -2.99
CA THR A 660 -18.55 -28.58 -3.71
C THR A 660 -18.70 -27.23 -4.39
N VAL A 661 -17.73 -26.35 -4.20
CA VAL A 661 -17.63 -25.04 -4.84
C VAL A 661 -16.37 -25.02 -5.70
N ASP A 662 -16.56 -25.02 -7.01
CA ASP A 662 -15.50 -25.09 -8.00
C ASP A 662 -15.31 -23.76 -8.72
N LYS A 663 -14.08 -23.53 -9.18
CA LYS A 663 -13.71 -22.34 -9.95
C LYS A 663 -14.48 -22.26 -11.27
N GLY A 664 -14.61 -21.05 -11.79
CA GLY A 664 -15.08 -20.80 -13.13
C GLY A 664 -14.20 -21.37 -14.23
N PRO A 665 -14.70 -21.38 -15.49
CA PRO A 665 -14.01 -21.98 -16.64
C PRO A 665 -12.58 -21.48 -16.89
N LYS A 666 -12.25 -20.24 -16.52
CA LYS A 666 -10.94 -19.62 -16.73
C LYS A 666 -10.11 -19.61 -15.46
N ASN A 667 -10.65 -19.12 -14.35
CA ASN A 667 -9.94 -19.01 -13.06
C ASN A 667 -10.95 -18.83 -11.92
N SER A 668 -10.45 -18.62 -10.68
CA SER A 668 -11.26 -18.43 -9.48
C SER A 668 -11.46 -16.95 -9.10
N SER A 669 -11.16 -16.01 -9.99
CA SER A 669 -11.22 -14.58 -9.67
C SER A 669 -12.66 -14.14 -9.63
N TYR A 670 -13.06 -13.50 -8.53
CA TYR A 670 -14.42 -13.04 -8.29
C TYR A 670 -15.46 -14.15 -8.12
N ASP A 671 -15.06 -15.41 -7.93
CA ASP A 671 -16.00 -16.51 -7.69
C ASP A 671 -16.45 -16.56 -6.23
N TRP A 672 -17.08 -15.46 -5.80
CA TRP A 672 -17.43 -15.20 -4.41
C TRP A 672 -18.82 -15.73 -4.10
N ALA A 673 -18.97 -17.06 -4.19
CA ALA A 673 -20.18 -17.77 -3.79
C ALA A 673 -20.35 -17.71 -2.28
N VAL A 674 -21.56 -17.39 -1.83
CA VAL A 674 -21.91 -17.30 -0.42
C VAL A 674 -23.18 -18.08 -0.10
N PHE A 675 -23.24 -18.62 1.10
CA PHE A 675 -24.25 -19.60 1.53
C PHE A 675 -24.86 -19.22 2.88
N SER A 676 -26.16 -19.46 3.06
CA SER A 676 -26.90 -19.21 4.31
C SER A 676 -28.07 -20.20 4.44
N GLU A 677 -28.72 -20.21 5.62
CA GLU A 677 -30.01 -20.89 5.86
C GLU A 677 -30.02 -22.38 5.47
N LEU A 678 -28.92 -23.11 5.68
CA LEU A 678 -28.87 -24.55 5.39
C LEU A 678 -29.75 -25.30 6.40
N ARG A 679 -30.83 -25.91 5.93
CA ARG A 679 -31.79 -26.65 6.75
C ARG A 679 -32.25 -27.94 6.08
N PHE A 680 -32.63 -28.89 6.90
CA PHE A 680 -33.18 -30.18 6.57
C PHE A 680 -34.61 -30.27 7.10
N GLU A 681 -35.54 -30.66 6.23
CA GLU A 681 -36.98 -30.79 6.49
C GLU A 681 -37.41 -32.25 6.47
#